data_AF-A0A3M6CA58-F1
#
_entry.id   AF-A0A3M6CA58-F1
#
_cell.length_a   1.000
_cell.length_b   1.000
_cell.length_c   1.000
_cell.angle_alpha   90.00
_cell.angle_beta   90.00
_cell.angle_gamma   90.00
#
_symmetry.space_group_name_H-M   'P 1'
#
loop_
_entity.id
_entity.type
_entity.pdbx_description
1 polymer ?
#
loop_
_entity_poly.entity_id
_entity_poly.type
_entity_poly.pdbx_seq_one_letter_code
_entity_poly.pdbx_strand_id
1 'polypeptide(L)'
;MACPETNAQECSIMNPITHSFSHLGFSNAQSTSALAPGGNKVPNFVSRGRGKGVPLEHFNTADEYRLARQQGGVLKSIDGREFMLLLQKYTAAETSDEEFADLRAAIPRYSIDLAEPGQTKVLYRGISLPEKTAARLLNISWGYESLEIAHGLIHGLRVVKGVYTATGVASASTVSAISQGFAVGNANKNKETPVLFVLHAKSAVPARNLSGARGVTLSESRLPLSVASKSEHEVILDITNRYEITHARREGAYIVVDMNVLGRSKRGGELEVIETDKWSQLSGAKGSNPGGLFQAPDGVKWYVKTNPSTNRLRNEVLASKLYRAAGIDVPDIKMASRQGKPALISKLIGGNHKDIKTIEGSGQLRSGFAVDAWLANWDVIGQTGDNIIFNDRNKPVRIDLGGSLLFRAQGGHKGNQFGNTPMELVTMLSRKENTSSHAFRKIERNDIRMGIAAIERIPDDRIKALCAEHGPGNYSERIELGKRLISRKHWLVNMKQALPHIHRQKNEGGDVVIVKNPTSPSDVRALSDSSATAVFVPHRPVRGSLNNIPFKSFAPPDTVDGWRRHRTHAVDFKEPEFKFSNHLAPASGAIIFEPDGRLWITEPTNHPFGATHAFPKGKLEPGLNLRTNALKEVYEETGLKVELHGFIGDYDRTTSRTRYYLAKRVDGTPSDMGFESQSVKLARITEAGKLLTRGASGISEIDHTILVKAAEVFRLNPF
;
A
#
# COMPACT_ATOMS: atom_id res chain seq x y z
N MET A 1 25.34 -28.82 -61.10
CA MET A 1 25.45 -30.20 -60.60
C MET A 1 24.33 -30.41 -59.59
N ALA A 2 23.48 -31.38 -59.87
CA ALA A 2 22.32 -31.75 -59.07
C ALA A 2 22.72 -32.52 -57.79
N CYS A 3 21.80 -32.56 -56.83
CA CYS A 3 21.85 -33.30 -55.56
C CYS A 3 22.18 -34.79 -55.72
N PRO A 4 22.52 -35.46 -54.60
CA PRO A 4 22.02 -36.80 -54.34
C PRO A 4 21.05 -36.81 -53.14
N GLU A 5 19.86 -37.33 -53.41
CA GLU A 5 18.89 -37.82 -52.42
C GLU A 5 19.41 -39.11 -51.78
N THR A 6 19.17 -39.28 -50.47
CA THR A 6 19.04 -40.61 -49.86
C THR A 6 17.97 -40.60 -48.77
N ASN A 7 16.86 -41.27 -49.11
CA ASN A 7 15.95 -42.06 -48.26
C ASN A 7 15.95 -41.81 -46.74
N ALA A 8 14.88 -41.17 -46.27
CA ALA A 8 14.31 -41.44 -44.95
C ALA A 8 12.80 -41.67 -45.11
N GLN A 9 12.34 -42.83 -44.69
CA GLN A 9 10.94 -43.24 -44.67
C GLN A 9 10.05 -42.13 -44.09
N GLU A 10 9.03 -41.74 -44.85
CA GLU A 10 7.91 -40.93 -44.36
C GLU A 10 7.15 -41.70 -43.27
N CYS A 11 7.53 -41.50 -42.01
CA CYS A 11 6.55 -41.53 -40.93
C CYS A 11 5.65 -40.31 -41.12
N SER A 12 4.54 -40.49 -41.85
CA SER A 12 3.58 -39.41 -42.10
C SER A 12 2.97 -38.95 -40.78
N ILE A 13 3.53 -37.91 -40.18
CA ILE A 13 2.90 -37.15 -39.11
C ILE A 13 1.57 -36.63 -39.68
N MET A 14 0.47 -36.81 -38.96
CA MET A 14 -0.82 -36.23 -39.36
C MET A 14 -0.67 -34.71 -39.32
N ASN A 15 -0.39 -34.09 -40.47
CA ASN A 15 -0.21 -32.65 -40.56
C ASN A 15 -1.59 -31.96 -40.67
N PRO A 16 -2.06 -31.25 -39.63
CA PRO A 16 -3.34 -30.55 -39.65
C PRO A 16 -3.43 -29.46 -40.74
N ILE A 17 -2.30 -29.06 -41.34
CA ILE A 17 -2.23 -28.10 -42.46
C ILE A 17 -2.96 -28.62 -43.72
N THR A 18 -3.08 -29.94 -43.89
CA THR A 18 -3.70 -30.56 -45.09
C THR A 18 -5.11 -31.10 -44.88
N HIS A 19 -5.56 -31.22 -43.63
CA HIS A 19 -6.87 -31.74 -43.26
C HIS A 19 -7.68 -30.63 -42.57
N SER A 20 -8.41 -29.85 -43.35
CA SER A 20 -9.35 -28.87 -42.82
C SER A 20 -10.41 -29.57 -41.96
N PHE A 21 -10.28 -29.52 -40.63
CA PHE A 21 -11.29 -30.02 -39.69
C PHE A 21 -12.52 -29.09 -39.60
N SER A 22 -12.87 -28.42 -40.69
CA SER A 22 -13.91 -27.38 -40.77
C SER A 22 -15.35 -27.89 -40.79
N HIS A 23 -15.57 -29.21 -40.72
CA HIS A 23 -16.91 -29.79 -40.70
C HIS A 23 -17.49 -29.81 -39.27
N LEU A 24 -17.91 -28.65 -38.80
CA LEU A 24 -18.87 -28.53 -37.72
C LEU A 24 -20.25 -28.40 -38.37
N GLY A 25 -21.20 -29.27 -38.01
CA GLY A 25 -22.56 -29.22 -38.52
C GLY A 25 -23.23 -27.88 -38.18
N PHE A 26 -23.35 -27.00 -39.17
CA PHE A 26 -24.19 -25.80 -39.06
C PHE A 26 -25.67 -26.20 -39.26
N SER A 27 -26.54 -25.80 -38.34
CA SER A 27 -27.99 -25.85 -38.54
C SER A 27 -28.47 -24.56 -39.23
N ASN A 28 -28.90 -24.67 -40.49
CA ASN A 28 -29.53 -23.58 -41.24
C ASN A 28 -31.05 -23.57 -41.00
N ALA A 29 -31.61 -22.51 -40.43
CA ALA A 29 -33.03 -22.13 -40.56
C ALA A 29 -33.24 -20.63 -40.24
N GLN A 30 -34.03 -19.95 -41.06
CA GLN A 30 -34.17 -18.49 -41.19
C GLN A 30 -35.31 -17.85 -40.34
N SER A 31 -35.25 -16.50 -40.27
CA SER A 31 -36.31 -15.46 -40.20
C SER A 31 -36.95 -14.95 -38.88
N THR A 32 -36.70 -13.65 -38.65
CA THR A 32 -37.49 -12.51 -38.10
C THR A 32 -38.44 -12.58 -36.87
N SER A 33 -38.32 -11.48 -36.09
CA SER A 33 -39.31 -10.69 -35.32
C SER A 33 -39.44 -10.79 -33.77
N ALA A 34 -39.32 -9.57 -33.17
CA ALA A 34 -39.98 -8.89 -32.04
C ALA A 34 -39.71 -9.23 -30.53
N LEU A 35 -39.46 -8.14 -29.78
CA LEU A 35 -39.40 -7.93 -28.30
C LEU A 35 -40.80 -8.15 -27.66
N ALA A 36 -41.03 -8.41 -26.35
CA ALA A 36 -40.63 -7.70 -25.12
C ALA A 36 -40.93 -8.55 -23.82
N PRO A 37 -41.16 -8.01 -22.59
CA PRO A 37 -40.25 -8.14 -21.43
C PRO A 37 -40.84 -8.85 -20.17
N GLY A 38 -39.97 -9.13 -19.18
CA GLY A 38 -40.35 -9.42 -17.78
C GLY A 38 -39.98 -10.83 -17.27
N GLY A 39 -39.27 -10.89 -16.13
CA GLY A 39 -39.03 -12.12 -15.35
C GLY A 39 -37.56 -12.34 -14.98
N ASN A 40 -37.31 -12.61 -13.69
CA ASN A 40 -36.00 -12.85 -13.07
C ASN A 40 -35.10 -13.80 -13.90
N LYS A 41 -34.13 -13.23 -14.62
CA LYS A 41 -33.13 -13.96 -15.43
C LYS A 41 -31.75 -13.37 -15.15
N VAL A 42 -30.77 -14.25 -14.95
CA VAL A 42 -29.33 -13.91 -14.96
C VAL A 42 -28.74 -14.52 -16.22
N PRO A 43 -27.90 -13.81 -16.99
CA PRO A 43 -27.38 -14.34 -18.25
C PRO A 43 -26.27 -15.35 -17.96
N ASN A 44 -26.63 -16.62 -17.85
CA ASN A 44 -25.81 -17.62 -18.53
C ASN A 44 -25.95 -17.32 -20.02
N PHE A 45 -24.85 -17.41 -20.77
CA PHE A 45 -24.80 -17.25 -22.23
C PHE A 45 -26.16 -17.59 -22.86
N VAL A 46 -26.90 -16.56 -23.26
CA VAL A 46 -28.13 -16.77 -24.02
C VAL A 46 -27.65 -17.40 -25.32
N SER A 47 -27.90 -18.70 -25.50
CA SER A 47 -28.15 -19.24 -26.83
C SER A 47 -29.17 -18.31 -27.46
N ARG A 48 -28.76 -17.50 -28.44
CA ARG A 48 -29.70 -16.71 -29.25
C ARG A 48 -30.33 -17.56 -30.36
N GLY A 49 -30.54 -18.85 -30.11
CA GLY A 49 -31.57 -19.65 -30.76
C GLY A 49 -32.85 -19.61 -29.91
N ARG A 50 -33.96 -19.14 -30.48
CA ARG A 50 -35.23 -18.82 -29.79
C ARG A 50 -35.74 -19.97 -28.89
N GLY A 51 -35.76 -19.74 -27.58
CA GLY A 51 -36.46 -20.54 -26.57
C GLY A 51 -36.51 -19.80 -25.21
N LYS A 52 -37.57 -20.01 -24.41
CA LYS A 52 -37.68 -19.41 -23.06
C LYS A 52 -36.55 -19.95 -22.18
N GLY A 53 -35.76 -19.07 -21.55
CA GLY A 53 -34.63 -19.44 -20.69
C GLY A 53 -34.99 -20.45 -19.60
N VAL A 54 -34.02 -21.31 -19.25
CA VAL A 54 -34.20 -22.41 -18.30
C VAL A 54 -33.85 -21.94 -16.86
N PRO A 55 -34.72 -22.18 -15.86
CA PRO A 55 -34.47 -21.78 -14.47
C PRO A 55 -33.41 -22.64 -13.76
N LEU A 56 -32.73 -22.04 -12.76
CA LEU A 56 -31.66 -22.66 -11.95
C LEU A 56 -32.09 -23.91 -11.15
N GLU A 57 -33.38 -24.17 -11.06
CA GLU A 57 -33.97 -25.36 -10.41
C GLU A 57 -33.83 -26.64 -11.24
N HIS A 58 -33.32 -26.56 -12.47
CA HIS A 58 -33.09 -27.70 -13.36
C HIS A 58 -31.66 -28.30 -13.25
N PHE A 59 -30.81 -27.81 -12.34
CA PHE A 59 -29.49 -28.40 -12.05
C PHE A 59 -29.62 -29.44 -10.93
N ASN A 60 -29.25 -30.69 -11.22
CA ASN A 60 -29.54 -31.84 -10.34
C ASN A 60 -28.45 -32.10 -9.28
N THR A 61 -27.30 -31.42 -9.34
CA THR A 61 -26.24 -31.58 -8.34
C THR A 61 -25.90 -30.26 -7.64
N ALA A 62 -25.52 -30.34 -6.36
CA ALA A 62 -25.08 -29.18 -5.58
C ALA A 62 -23.85 -28.51 -6.20
N ASP A 63 -22.98 -29.27 -6.87
CA ASP A 63 -21.79 -28.76 -7.54
C ASP A 63 -22.09 -27.99 -8.81
N GLU A 64 -23.04 -28.46 -9.63
CA GLU A 64 -23.47 -27.73 -10.82
C GLU A 64 -24.15 -26.41 -10.46
N TYR A 65 -24.97 -26.44 -9.41
CA TYR A 65 -25.59 -25.24 -8.86
C TYR A 65 -24.55 -24.25 -8.31
N ARG A 66 -23.52 -24.76 -7.62
CA ARG A 66 -22.39 -23.97 -7.09
C ARG A 66 -21.58 -23.32 -8.21
N LEU A 67 -21.22 -24.07 -9.24
CA LEU A 67 -20.45 -23.61 -10.40
C LEU A 67 -21.20 -22.52 -11.18
N ALA A 68 -22.49 -22.75 -11.48
CA ALA A 68 -23.32 -21.77 -12.18
C ALA A 68 -23.53 -20.48 -11.37
N ARG A 69 -23.70 -20.58 -10.03
CA ARG A 69 -23.84 -19.42 -9.13
C ARG A 69 -22.54 -18.62 -9.03
N GLN A 70 -21.40 -19.29 -8.91
CA GLN A 70 -20.07 -18.65 -8.87
C GLN A 70 -19.78 -17.93 -10.19
N GLN A 71 -20.09 -18.54 -11.33
CA GLN A 71 -20.00 -17.95 -12.66
C GLN A 71 -20.85 -16.68 -12.80
N GLY A 72 -22.12 -16.74 -12.39
CA GLY A 72 -23.02 -15.58 -12.42
C GLY A 72 -22.58 -14.43 -11.52
N GLY A 73 -21.87 -14.72 -10.42
CA GLY A 73 -21.28 -13.71 -9.54
C GLY A 73 -20.05 -13.02 -10.15
N VAL A 74 -19.14 -13.79 -10.77
CA VAL A 74 -17.92 -13.27 -11.40
C VAL A 74 -18.24 -12.40 -12.61
N LEU A 75 -19.14 -12.83 -13.50
CA LEU A 75 -19.50 -12.07 -14.71
C LEU A 75 -20.19 -10.71 -14.41
N LYS A 76 -20.82 -10.57 -13.24
CA LYS A 76 -21.46 -9.31 -12.79
C LYS A 76 -20.52 -8.39 -12.00
N SER A 77 -19.36 -8.89 -11.61
CA SER A 77 -18.35 -8.11 -10.88
C SER A 77 -17.69 -7.06 -11.79
N ILE A 78 -16.90 -6.16 -11.21
CA ILE A 78 -16.03 -5.25 -11.98
C ILE A 78 -15.05 -6.07 -12.83
N ASP A 79 -14.49 -7.14 -12.27
CA ASP A 79 -13.56 -8.07 -12.96
C ASP A 79 -14.24 -8.75 -14.17
N GLY A 80 -15.54 -9.07 -14.06
CA GLY A 80 -16.34 -9.60 -15.16
C GLY A 80 -16.61 -8.60 -16.28
N ARG A 81 -16.71 -7.30 -15.94
CA ARG A 81 -16.85 -6.21 -16.93
C ARG A 81 -15.54 -5.90 -17.63
N GLU A 82 -14.42 -5.90 -16.92
CA GLU A 82 -13.08 -5.81 -17.52
C GLU A 82 -12.78 -7.01 -18.41
N PHE A 83 -13.17 -8.23 -18.01
CA PHE A 83 -13.10 -9.43 -18.86
C PHE A 83 -13.85 -9.25 -20.19
N MET A 84 -15.07 -8.69 -20.17
CA MET A 84 -15.84 -8.40 -21.38
C MET A 84 -15.20 -7.31 -22.25
N LEU A 85 -14.58 -6.29 -21.64
CA LEU A 85 -13.84 -5.23 -22.35
C LEU A 85 -12.53 -5.75 -22.96
N LEU A 86 -11.83 -6.66 -22.27
CA LEU A 86 -10.65 -7.38 -22.76
C LEU A 86 -11.01 -8.31 -23.92
N LEU A 87 -12.17 -8.98 -23.85
CA LEU A 87 -12.69 -9.81 -24.94
C LEU A 87 -13.02 -8.98 -26.20
N GLN A 88 -13.50 -7.74 -26.03
CA GLN A 88 -13.72 -6.79 -27.13
C GLN A 88 -12.40 -6.31 -27.74
N LYS A 89 -11.38 -6.00 -26.92
CA LYS A 89 -10.04 -5.61 -27.40
C LYS A 89 -9.32 -6.73 -28.14
N TYR A 90 -9.51 -7.98 -27.73
CA TYR A 90 -8.96 -9.16 -28.41
C TYR A 90 -9.39 -9.26 -29.89
N THR A 91 -10.57 -8.73 -30.24
CA THR A 91 -11.06 -8.71 -31.64
C THR A 91 -10.46 -7.58 -32.49
N ALA A 92 -9.65 -6.70 -31.90
CA ALA A 92 -8.87 -5.69 -32.60
C ALA A 92 -7.48 -6.24 -32.94
N ALA A 93 -6.98 -5.95 -34.14
CA ALA A 93 -5.82 -6.62 -34.76
C ALA A 93 -4.44 -6.40 -34.08
N GLU A 94 -4.37 -5.80 -32.89
CA GLU A 94 -3.13 -5.25 -32.30
C GLU A 94 -2.94 -5.60 -30.81
N THR A 95 -3.22 -6.84 -30.38
CA THR A 95 -2.96 -7.27 -28.99
C THR A 95 -1.53 -7.79 -28.82
N SER A 96 -0.78 -7.29 -27.82
CA SER A 96 0.60 -7.70 -27.50
C SER A 96 0.69 -8.99 -26.66
N ASP A 97 1.86 -9.64 -26.63
CA ASP A 97 2.11 -10.88 -25.86
C ASP A 97 1.90 -10.71 -24.34
N GLU A 98 2.13 -9.50 -23.82
CA GLU A 98 1.98 -9.16 -22.40
C GLU A 98 0.49 -8.99 -22.04
N GLU A 99 -0.28 -8.30 -22.90
CA GLU A 99 -1.75 -8.21 -22.80
C GLU A 99 -2.42 -9.58 -22.94
N PHE A 100 -1.84 -10.46 -23.76
CA PHE A 100 -2.30 -11.85 -23.92
C PHE A 100 -2.07 -12.70 -22.67
N ALA A 101 -0.98 -12.48 -21.94
CA ALA A 101 -0.70 -13.15 -20.68
C ALA A 101 -1.67 -12.72 -19.56
N ASP A 102 -2.04 -11.43 -19.54
CA ASP A 102 -3.01 -10.86 -18.61
C ASP A 102 -4.43 -11.34 -18.91
N LEU A 103 -4.82 -11.41 -20.19
CA LEU A 103 -6.11 -11.95 -20.62
C LEU A 103 -6.28 -13.42 -20.22
N ARG A 104 -5.23 -14.24 -20.37
CA ARG A 104 -5.19 -15.63 -19.86
C ARG A 104 -5.24 -15.76 -18.34
N ALA A 105 -4.84 -14.73 -17.60
CA ALA A 105 -4.94 -14.72 -16.14
C ALA A 105 -6.35 -14.34 -15.66
N ALA A 106 -7.12 -13.63 -16.50
CA ALA A 106 -8.45 -13.12 -16.19
C ALA A 106 -9.61 -14.04 -16.62
N ILE A 107 -9.38 -15.04 -17.49
CA ILE A 107 -10.39 -16.05 -17.84
C ILE A 107 -10.76 -16.87 -16.58
N PRO A 108 -12.04 -16.92 -16.17
CA PRO A 108 -12.43 -17.68 -14.98
C PRO A 108 -12.23 -19.19 -15.20
N ARG A 109 -11.71 -19.86 -14.18
CA ARG A 109 -11.18 -21.23 -14.25
C ARG A 109 -12.30 -22.26 -14.05
N TYR A 110 -12.91 -22.75 -15.12
CA TYR A 110 -14.05 -23.68 -15.01
C TYR A 110 -13.66 -25.17 -15.08
N SER A 111 -12.46 -25.49 -15.54
CA SER A 111 -12.06 -26.88 -15.87
C SER A 111 -11.29 -27.63 -14.78
N ILE A 112 -10.61 -26.91 -13.89
CA ILE A 112 -9.79 -27.50 -12.82
C ILE A 112 -10.61 -28.12 -11.68
N ASP A 113 -11.90 -27.78 -11.57
CA ASP A 113 -12.81 -28.23 -10.51
C ASP A 113 -13.80 -29.30 -11.02
N LEU A 114 -13.59 -29.87 -12.21
CA LEU A 114 -14.46 -30.91 -12.77
C LEU A 114 -14.36 -32.24 -12.01
N ALA A 115 -13.25 -32.49 -11.32
CA ALA A 115 -13.03 -33.71 -10.54
C ALA A 115 -12.43 -33.36 -9.17
N GLU A 116 -12.85 -34.08 -8.13
CA GLU A 116 -12.25 -33.96 -6.80
C GLU A 116 -10.73 -34.26 -6.84
N PRO A 117 -9.91 -33.67 -5.95
CA PRO A 117 -8.49 -33.97 -5.87
C PRO A 117 -8.22 -35.48 -5.80
N GLY A 118 -7.45 -36.00 -6.76
CA GLY A 118 -7.14 -37.44 -6.85
C GLY A 118 -8.21 -38.30 -7.53
N GLN A 119 -9.34 -37.72 -7.93
CA GLN A 119 -10.36 -38.38 -8.73
C GLN A 119 -10.34 -37.92 -10.20
N THR A 120 -11.00 -38.70 -11.06
CA THR A 120 -11.17 -38.41 -12.49
C THR A 120 -12.66 -38.41 -12.82
N LYS A 121 -13.16 -37.34 -13.42
CA LYS A 121 -14.53 -37.29 -13.96
C LYS A 121 -14.50 -37.63 -15.44
N VAL A 122 -15.32 -38.60 -15.86
CA VAL A 122 -15.41 -39.01 -17.26
C VAL A 122 -16.50 -38.19 -17.95
N LEU A 123 -16.15 -37.61 -19.09
CA LEU A 123 -17.07 -36.91 -19.99
C LEU A 123 -16.98 -37.55 -21.38
N TYR A 124 -17.97 -37.26 -22.22
CA TYR A 124 -18.12 -37.81 -23.55
C TYR A 124 -18.41 -36.70 -24.55
N ARG A 125 -17.85 -36.80 -25.75
CA ARG A 125 -18.19 -35.90 -26.87
C ARG A 125 -18.26 -36.70 -28.15
N GLY A 126 -19.39 -36.62 -28.85
CA GLY A 126 -19.60 -37.31 -30.11
C GLY A 126 -19.50 -36.36 -31.30
N ILE A 127 -18.72 -36.73 -32.30
CA ILE A 127 -18.64 -36.04 -33.60
C ILE A 127 -18.68 -37.06 -34.75
N SER A 128 -18.66 -36.59 -35.99
CA SER A 128 -18.37 -37.41 -37.16
C SER A 128 -17.19 -36.82 -37.93
N LEU A 129 -16.41 -37.68 -38.58
CA LEU A 129 -15.26 -37.28 -39.40
C LEU A 129 -15.26 -38.06 -40.72
N PRO A 130 -14.74 -37.51 -41.82
CA PRO A 130 -14.53 -38.26 -43.06
C PRO A 130 -13.69 -39.52 -42.80
N GLU A 131 -14.00 -40.65 -43.46
CA GLU A 131 -13.37 -41.95 -43.19
C GLU A 131 -11.85 -41.91 -43.24
N LYS A 132 -11.28 -41.20 -44.21
CA LYS A 132 -9.82 -41.03 -44.31
C LYS A 132 -9.22 -40.35 -43.07
N THR A 133 -9.90 -39.36 -42.51
CA THR A 133 -9.44 -38.63 -41.31
C THR A 133 -9.68 -39.45 -40.05
N ALA A 134 -10.85 -40.09 -39.96
CA ALA A 134 -11.21 -40.96 -38.85
C ALA A 134 -10.24 -42.13 -38.70
N ALA A 135 -9.91 -42.83 -39.81
CA ALA A 135 -8.96 -43.94 -39.82
C ALA A 135 -7.56 -43.55 -39.34
N ARG A 136 -7.10 -42.32 -39.59
CA ARG A 136 -5.79 -41.84 -39.14
C ARG A 136 -5.72 -41.70 -37.61
N LEU A 137 -6.85 -41.51 -36.92
CA LEU A 137 -6.89 -41.45 -35.45
C LEU A 137 -6.42 -42.75 -34.79
N LEU A 138 -6.47 -43.88 -35.49
CA LEU A 138 -5.99 -45.16 -34.96
C LEU A 138 -4.45 -45.26 -34.91
N ASN A 139 -3.75 -44.37 -35.64
CA ASN A 139 -2.30 -44.44 -35.83
C ASN A 139 -1.56 -43.16 -35.38
N ILE A 140 -2.17 -42.33 -34.55
CA ILE A 140 -1.54 -41.11 -34.02
C ILE A 140 -0.60 -41.39 -32.85
N SER A 141 0.42 -40.53 -32.68
CA SER A 141 1.19 -40.45 -31.44
C SER A 141 0.26 -40.11 -30.26
N TRP A 142 0.54 -40.70 -29.09
CA TRP A 142 -0.21 -40.48 -27.85
C TRP A 142 0.55 -39.56 -26.88
N GLY A 143 -0.12 -39.12 -25.82
CA GLY A 143 0.48 -38.31 -24.77
C GLY A 143 0.81 -36.89 -25.24
N TYR A 144 1.98 -36.38 -24.87
CA TYR A 144 2.36 -34.98 -25.12
C TYR A 144 2.38 -34.60 -26.60
N GLU A 145 2.82 -35.50 -27.47
CA GLU A 145 2.91 -35.24 -28.93
C GLU A 145 1.54 -35.09 -29.60
N SER A 146 0.48 -35.59 -28.95
CA SER A 146 -0.89 -35.50 -29.47
C SER A 146 -1.56 -34.14 -29.23
N LEU A 147 -0.92 -33.22 -28.50
CA LEU A 147 -1.57 -32.04 -27.91
C LEU A 147 -2.23 -31.12 -28.93
N GLU A 148 -1.59 -30.87 -30.07
CA GLU A 148 -2.13 -30.02 -31.13
C GLU A 148 -3.32 -30.65 -31.82
N ILE A 149 -3.21 -31.95 -32.13
CA ILE A 149 -4.27 -32.74 -32.78
C ILE A 149 -5.47 -32.88 -31.82
N ALA A 150 -5.21 -33.20 -30.55
CA ALA A 150 -6.24 -33.33 -29.51
C ALA A 150 -7.01 -32.02 -29.30
N HIS A 151 -6.32 -30.89 -29.23
CA HIS A 151 -6.98 -29.58 -29.20
C HIS A 151 -7.82 -29.32 -30.44
N GLY A 152 -7.28 -29.63 -31.64
CA GLY A 152 -7.98 -29.47 -32.91
C GLY A 152 -9.27 -30.27 -33.00
N LEU A 153 -9.26 -31.50 -32.49
CA LEU A 153 -10.42 -32.39 -32.47
C LEU A 153 -11.52 -31.93 -31.50
N ILE A 154 -11.13 -31.31 -30.38
CA ILE A 154 -12.10 -30.83 -29.39
C ILE A 154 -12.73 -29.50 -29.82
N HIS A 155 -11.92 -28.53 -30.25
CA HIS A 155 -12.34 -27.13 -30.43
C HIS A 155 -12.45 -26.66 -31.89
N GLY A 156 -11.91 -27.41 -32.86
CA GLY A 156 -11.90 -27.05 -34.28
C GLY A 156 -10.89 -25.93 -34.60
N LEU A 157 -9.75 -26.28 -35.21
CA LEU A 157 -8.69 -25.34 -35.60
C LEU A 157 -8.75 -25.02 -37.11
N ARG A 158 -8.59 -23.74 -37.46
CA ARG A 158 -8.22 -23.23 -38.79
C ARG A 158 -6.79 -22.69 -38.74
N VAL A 159 -6.12 -22.60 -39.90
CA VAL A 159 -4.82 -21.94 -40.02
C VAL A 159 -4.99 -20.67 -40.84
N VAL A 160 -4.67 -19.51 -40.26
CA VAL A 160 -4.68 -18.22 -40.96
C VAL A 160 -3.27 -17.63 -40.85
N LYS A 161 -2.59 -17.48 -41.99
CA LYS A 161 -1.22 -16.91 -42.08
C LYS A 161 -0.20 -17.58 -41.15
N GLY A 162 -0.23 -18.90 -41.03
CA GLY A 162 0.70 -19.67 -40.19
C GLY A 162 0.38 -19.65 -38.69
N VAL A 163 -0.73 -19.04 -38.28
CA VAL A 163 -1.24 -19.03 -36.90
C VAL A 163 -2.52 -19.87 -36.84
N TYR A 164 -2.58 -20.79 -35.86
CA TYR A 164 -3.77 -21.58 -35.60
C TYR A 164 -4.85 -20.72 -34.93
N THR A 165 -6.06 -20.70 -35.49
CA THR A 165 -7.24 -19.97 -34.99
C THR A 165 -8.37 -20.96 -34.73
N ALA A 166 -8.87 -21.05 -33.50
CA ALA A 166 -10.02 -21.87 -33.16
C ALA A 166 -11.29 -21.01 -33.09
N THR A 167 -12.42 -21.55 -33.56
CA THR A 167 -13.74 -20.90 -33.38
C THR A 167 -14.62 -21.80 -32.54
N GLY A 168 -14.77 -21.51 -31.25
CA GLY A 168 -15.80 -22.12 -30.41
C GLY A 168 -15.33 -22.62 -29.05
N VAL A 169 -16.31 -22.76 -28.15
CA VAL A 169 -16.22 -23.53 -26.92
C VAL A 169 -16.71 -24.93 -27.22
N ALA A 170 -16.01 -25.95 -26.73
CA ALA A 170 -16.48 -27.32 -26.88
C ALA A 170 -17.45 -27.69 -25.75
N SER A 171 -18.43 -28.50 -26.09
CA SER A 171 -19.31 -29.14 -25.13
C SER A 171 -19.07 -30.64 -25.04
N ALA A 172 -19.23 -31.17 -23.83
CA ALA A 172 -19.19 -32.59 -23.55
C ALA A 172 -20.36 -32.97 -22.63
N SER A 173 -20.74 -34.22 -22.60
CA SER A 173 -21.79 -34.74 -21.72
C SER A 173 -21.20 -35.73 -20.72
N THR A 174 -21.76 -35.85 -19.52
CA THR A 174 -21.43 -36.95 -18.61
C THR A 174 -22.10 -38.27 -19.01
N VAL A 175 -23.00 -38.23 -20.01
CA VAL A 175 -23.77 -39.39 -20.48
C VAL A 175 -23.28 -39.81 -21.86
N SER A 176 -22.73 -41.02 -21.95
CA SER A 176 -22.17 -41.57 -23.19
C SER A 176 -23.22 -41.75 -24.29
N ALA A 177 -24.42 -42.22 -23.94
CA ALA A 177 -25.51 -42.48 -24.90
C ALA A 177 -25.93 -41.22 -25.68
N ILE A 178 -25.95 -40.05 -25.02
CA ILE A 178 -26.25 -38.76 -25.66
C ILE A 178 -25.18 -38.43 -26.69
N SER A 179 -23.90 -38.53 -26.30
CA SER A 179 -22.78 -38.26 -27.19
C SER A 179 -22.74 -39.22 -28.38
N GLN A 180 -23.00 -40.51 -28.15
CA GLN A 180 -23.11 -41.52 -29.20
C GLN A 180 -24.24 -41.20 -30.19
N GLY A 181 -25.39 -40.72 -29.71
CA GLY A 181 -26.50 -40.26 -30.53
C GLY A 181 -26.11 -39.09 -31.44
N PHE A 182 -25.37 -38.11 -30.92
CA PHE A 182 -24.83 -37.01 -31.72
C PHE A 182 -23.86 -37.47 -32.80
N ALA A 183 -22.92 -38.35 -32.46
CA ALA A 183 -21.94 -38.88 -33.40
C ALA A 183 -22.62 -39.63 -34.56
N VAL A 184 -23.58 -40.50 -34.27
CA VAL A 184 -24.33 -41.25 -35.29
C VAL A 184 -25.23 -40.34 -36.12
N GLY A 185 -25.93 -39.40 -35.49
CA GLY A 185 -26.79 -38.46 -36.20
C GLY A 185 -26.02 -37.64 -37.24
N ASN A 186 -24.84 -37.13 -36.87
CA ASN A 186 -23.98 -36.38 -37.78
C ASN A 186 -23.34 -37.28 -38.85
N ALA A 187 -22.87 -38.48 -38.47
CA ALA A 187 -22.28 -39.45 -39.38
C ALA A 187 -23.26 -39.86 -40.49
N ASN A 188 -24.50 -40.16 -40.13
CA ASN A 188 -25.55 -40.51 -41.10
C ASN A 188 -25.88 -39.35 -42.03
N LYS A 189 -25.97 -38.12 -41.49
CA LYS A 189 -26.27 -36.92 -42.26
C LYS A 189 -25.17 -36.59 -43.28
N ASN A 190 -23.91 -36.77 -42.90
CA ASN A 190 -22.75 -36.35 -43.69
C ASN A 190 -22.07 -37.50 -44.46
N LYS A 191 -22.53 -38.74 -44.31
CA LYS A 191 -21.87 -39.97 -44.81
C LYS A 191 -20.43 -40.11 -44.29
N GLU A 192 -20.26 -39.88 -43.00
CA GLU A 192 -18.98 -39.85 -42.28
C GLU A 192 -18.89 -41.00 -41.26
N THR A 193 -17.72 -41.19 -40.66
CA THR A 193 -17.49 -42.15 -39.58
C THR A 193 -17.83 -41.51 -38.23
N PRO A 194 -18.63 -42.15 -37.37
CA PRO A 194 -18.91 -41.62 -36.04
C PRO A 194 -17.69 -41.79 -35.13
N VAL A 195 -17.33 -40.74 -34.39
CA VAL A 195 -16.20 -40.70 -33.47
C VAL A 195 -16.69 -40.29 -32.08
N LEU A 196 -16.28 -41.05 -31.07
CA LEU A 196 -16.61 -40.79 -29.67
C LEU A 196 -15.35 -40.46 -28.88
N PHE A 197 -15.25 -39.24 -28.37
CA PHE A 197 -14.22 -38.86 -27.41
C PHE A 197 -14.65 -39.24 -26.00
N VAL A 198 -13.80 -39.99 -25.30
CA VAL A 198 -13.92 -40.28 -23.87
C VAL A 198 -12.90 -39.42 -23.15
N LEU A 199 -13.38 -38.46 -22.36
CA LEU A 199 -12.59 -37.39 -21.78
C LEU A 199 -12.44 -37.63 -20.27
N HIS A 200 -11.25 -37.99 -19.86
CA HIS A 200 -10.86 -38.17 -18.46
C HIS A 200 -10.42 -36.81 -17.89
N ALA A 201 -11.36 -36.06 -17.34
CA ALA A 201 -11.09 -34.79 -16.67
C ALA A 201 -10.49 -35.02 -15.29
N LYS A 202 -9.30 -34.48 -15.07
CA LYS A 202 -8.53 -34.65 -13.83
C LYS A 202 -8.41 -33.32 -13.08
N SER A 203 -8.32 -33.39 -11.75
CA SER A 203 -7.95 -32.25 -10.91
C SER A 203 -6.56 -31.71 -11.27
N ALA A 204 -6.24 -30.47 -10.84
CA ALA A 204 -4.94 -29.84 -11.11
C ALA A 204 -3.74 -30.75 -10.82
N VAL A 205 -2.87 -30.95 -11.82
CA VAL A 205 -1.66 -31.81 -11.77
C VAL A 205 -0.40 -30.99 -11.42
N PRO A 206 0.66 -31.60 -10.83
CA PRO A 206 1.87 -30.91 -10.41
C PRO A 206 2.57 -30.15 -11.54
N ALA A 207 3.29 -29.09 -11.17
CA ALA A 207 3.93 -28.15 -12.08
C ALA A 207 4.90 -28.83 -13.06
N ARG A 208 4.45 -29.05 -14.30
CA ARG A 208 5.32 -28.97 -15.46
C ARG A 208 5.05 -27.64 -16.13
N ASN A 209 6.09 -26.83 -16.32
CA ASN A 209 6.08 -25.53 -16.99
C ASN A 209 5.75 -25.69 -18.49
N LEU A 210 4.54 -26.14 -18.81
CA LEU A 210 4.12 -26.39 -20.19
C LEU A 210 2.83 -25.63 -20.43
N SER A 211 2.91 -24.62 -21.29
CA SER A 211 1.80 -23.75 -21.68
C SER A 211 0.74 -24.52 -22.45
N GLY A 212 -0.54 -24.33 -22.13
CA GLY A 212 -1.67 -24.67 -23.02
C GLY A 212 -1.68 -23.81 -24.29
N ALA A 213 -2.46 -24.22 -25.29
CA ALA A 213 -2.53 -23.60 -26.62
C ALA A 213 -2.95 -22.12 -26.58
N ARG A 214 -2.43 -21.31 -27.53
CA ARG A 214 -2.72 -19.86 -27.68
C ARG A 214 -4.20 -19.67 -28.06
N GLY A 215 -4.99 -18.95 -27.25
CA GLY A 215 -6.42 -18.65 -27.53
C GLY A 215 -6.61 -17.74 -28.76
N VAL A 216 -7.80 -17.54 -29.35
CA VAL A 216 -9.17 -17.31 -28.80
C VAL A 216 -10.23 -17.31 -29.95
N THR A 217 -11.55 -17.31 -29.65
CA THR A 217 -12.71 -16.49 -30.17
C THR A 217 -14.02 -17.29 -30.02
N LEU A 218 -15.05 -16.70 -29.41
CA LEU A 218 -16.35 -17.35 -29.15
C LEU A 218 -17.34 -17.11 -30.29
N SER A 219 -17.87 -18.18 -30.90
CA SER A 219 -19.10 -18.13 -31.69
C SER A 219 -20.05 -19.25 -31.27
N GLU A 220 -21.29 -18.85 -30.99
CA GLU A 220 -22.51 -19.58 -30.57
C GLU A 220 -22.50 -21.12 -30.47
N SER A 221 -22.88 -21.65 -29.28
CA SER A 221 -23.31 -23.04 -29.09
C SER A 221 -24.84 -23.16 -29.26
N ARG A 222 -25.34 -24.25 -29.86
CA ARG A 222 -26.77 -24.53 -30.07
C ARG A 222 -27.16 -25.91 -29.53
N LEU A 223 -28.20 -25.97 -28.70
CA LEU A 223 -28.85 -27.22 -28.26
C LEU A 223 -29.90 -27.72 -29.28
N PRO A 224 -30.16 -29.03 -29.39
CA PRO A 224 -31.31 -29.59 -30.12
C PRO A 224 -32.64 -29.34 -29.41
N LEU A 225 -33.72 -29.23 -30.18
CA LEU A 225 -35.07 -28.86 -29.73
C LEU A 225 -36.00 -30.03 -29.35
N SER A 226 -35.56 -31.29 -29.36
CA SER A 226 -36.48 -32.40 -29.09
C SER A 226 -36.54 -32.78 -27.61
N VAL A 227 -37.66 -32.38 -27.01
CA VAL A 227 -38.17 -32.72 -25.69
C VAL A 227 -38.62 -34.19 -25.68
N ALA A 228 -37.71 -35.12 -25.42
CA ALA A 228 -38.07 -36.47 -25.02
C ALA A 228 -36.99 -37.00 -24.07
N SER A 229 -37.34 -37.02 -22.78
CA SER A 229 -36.54 -37.38 -21.60
C SER A 229 -35.43 -36.40 -21.21
N LYS A 230 -35.61 -35.79 -20.02
CA LYS A 230 -34.64 -35.06 -19.18
C LYS A 230 -33.33 -34.67 -19.89
N SER A 231 -33.21 -33.39 -20.28
CA SER A 231 -31.96 -32.84 -20.81
C SER A 231 -30.89 -32.79 -19.70
N GLU A 232 -30.33 -33.94 -19.43
CA GLU A 232 -29.25 -34.14 -18.50
C GLU A 232 -27.92 -33.99 -19.29
N HIS A 233 -27.22 -32.89 -18.99
CA HIS A 233 -25.77 -32.69 -19.09
C HIS A 233 -25.16 -32.10 -20.38
N GLU A 234 -24.63 -30.88 -20.22
CA GLU A 234 -23.56 -30.32 -21.05
C GLU A 234 -22.51 -29.63 -20.14
N VAL A 235 -21.30 -30.20 -20.07
CA VAL A 235 -20.11 -29.59 -19.46
C VAL A 235 -19.39 -28.81 -20.54
N ILE A 236 -19.20 -27.52 -20.29
CA ILE A 236 -18.49 -26.62 -21.19
C ILE A 236 -16.99 -26.74 -20.95
N LEU A 237 -16.26 -27.12 -21.99
CA LEU A 237 -14.82 -27.30 -21.97
C LEU A 237 -14.12 -26.07 -22.57
N ASP A 238 -13.09 -25.60 -21.87
CA ASP A 238 -12.30 -24.43 -22.25
C ASP A 238 -11.16 -24.79 -23.22
N ILE A 239 -10.89 -23.91 -24.18
CA ILE A 239 -9.74 -23.94 -25.10
C ILE A 239 -8.39 -23.85 -24.36
N THR A 240 -8.37 -23.40 -23.10
CA THR A 240 -7.15 -23.35 -22.27
C THR A 240 -6.79 -24.68 -21.62
N ASN A 241 -7.68 -25.67 -21.69
CA ASN A 241 -7.43 -27.02 -21.17
C ASN A 241 -6.38 -27.73 -22.01
N ARG A 242 -5.50 -28.48 -21.37
CA ARG A 242 -4.59 -29.39 -22.07
C ARG A 242 -5.30 -30.70 -22.34
N TYR A 243 -5.35 -31.06 -23.62
CA TYR A 243 -5.85 -32.35 -24.09
C TYR A 243 -4.70 -33.23 -24.52
N GLU A 244 -4.74 -34.50 -24.12
CA GLU A 244 -3.78 -35.51 -24.56
C GLU A 244 -4.56 -36.76 -24.93
N ILE A 245 -4.40 -37.23 -26.17
CA ILE A 245 -4.93 -38.52 -26.57
C ILE A 245 -4.10 -39.59 -25.90
N THR A 246 -4.76 -40.43 -25.11
CA THR A 246 -4.13 -41.55 -24.42
C THR A 246 -4.27 -42.84 -25.21
N HIS A 247 -5.37 -42.98 -25.96
CA HIS A 247 -5.62 -44.18 -26.75
C HIS A 247 -6.68 -43.89 -27.83
N ALA A 248 -6.67 -44.67 -28.91
CA ALA A 248 -7.71 -44.66 -29.92
C ALA A 248 -7.95 -46.08 -30.45
N ARG A 249 -9.21 -46.48 -30.57
CA ARG A 249 -9.60 -47.83 -30.98
C ARG A 249 -10.88 -47.82 -31.80
N ARG A 250 -11.08 -48.85 -32.64
CA ARG A 250 -12.37 -49.08 -33.31
C ARG A 250 -13.23 -49.97 -32.41
N GLU A 251 -14.47 -49.55 -32.17
CA GLU A 251 -15.44 -50.25 -31.33
C GLU A 251 -16.80 -50.24 -32.03
N GLY A 252 -17.13 -51.35 -32.68
CA GLY A 252 -18.31 -51.45 -33.55
C GLY A 252 -18.27 -50.42 -34.68
N ALA A 253 -19.29 -49.59 -34.77
CA ALA A 253 -19.39 -48.52 -35.76
C ALA A 253 -18.55 -47.28 -35.44
N TYR A 254 -18.02 -47.16 -34.21
CA TYR A 254 -17.34 -45.97 -33.72
C TYR A 254 -15.81 -46.10 -33.78
N ILE A 255 -15.14 -44.96 -33.95
CA ILE A 255 -13.78 -44.80 -33.45
C ILE A 255 -13.86 -44.10 -32.09
N VAL A 256 -13.42 -44.80 -31.04
CA VAL A 256 -13.36 -44.26 -29.67
C VAL A 256 -11.97 -43.72 -29.42
N VAL A 257 -11.88 -42.48 -28.93
CA VAL A 257 -10.62 -41.81 -28.63
C VAL A 257 -10.64 -41.37 -27.18
N ASP A 258 -9.81 -42.01 -26.36
CA ASP A 258 -9.64 -41.68 -24.95
C ASP A 258 -8.64 -40.52 -24.83
N MET A 259 -9.00 -39.51 -24.02
CA MET A 259 -8.17 -38.33 -23.79
C MET A 259 -8.12 -37.97 -22.32
N ASN A 260 -6.98 -37.46 -21.86
CA ASN A 260 -6.92 -36.70 -20.61
C ASN A 260 -7.30 -35.24 -20.87
N VAL A 261 -8.13 -34.68 -19.98
CA VAL A 261 -8.41 -33.24 -19.91
C VAL A 261 -7.77 -32.71 -18.63
N LEU A 262 -6.70 -31.95 -18.80
CA LEU A 262 -5.93 -31.37 -17.71
C LEU A 262 -6.17 -29.86 -17.69
N GLY A 263 -6.57 -29.33 -16.54
CA GLY A 263 -6.59 -27.88 -16.34
C GLY A 263 -5.16 -27.30 -16.29
N ARG A 264 -5.06 -25.96 -16.26
CA ARG A 264 -3.76 -25.27 -16.08
C ARG A 264 -3.11 -25.72 -14.77
N SER A 265 -1.78 -25.88 -14.76
CA SER A 265 -1.00 -26.07 -13.53
C SER A 265 -1.28 -24.92 -12.54
N LYS A 266 -1.49 -25.25 -11.25
CA LYS A 266 -1.56 -24.24 -10.18
C LYS A 266 -0.28 -23.42 -10.25
N ARG A 267 -0.35 -22.15 -10.66
CA ARG A 267 0.78 -21.22 -10.46
C ARG A 267 0.93 -21.05 -8.95
N GLY A 268 2.16 -21.09 -8.46
CA GLY A 268 2.45 -20.77 -7.06
C GLY A 268 1.81 -19.42 -6.71
N GLY A 269 0.88 -19.43 -5.75
CA GLY A 269 0.17 -18.21 -5.31
C GLY A 269 -1.33 -18.36 -5.05
N GLU A 270 -1.98 -19.47 -5.42
CA GLU A 270 -3.29 -19.81 -4.83
C GLU A 270 -3.07 -20.30 -3.40
N LEU A 271 -3.00 -19.33 -2.47
CA LEU A 271 -3.07 -19.57 -1.04
C LEU A 271 -4.27 -20.49 -0.76
N GLU A 272 -4.07 -21.61 -0.06
CA GLU A 272 -5.16 -22.32 0.60
C GLU A 272 -5.95 -21.29 1.41
N VAL A 273 -7.18 -20.98 0.96
CA VAL A 273 -8.01 -19.99 1.64
C VAL A 273 -8.55 -20.64 2.91
N ILE A 274 -8.12 -20.13 4.06
CA ILE A 274 -8.56 -20.65 5.36
C ILE A 274 -10.05 -20.34 5.53
N GLU A 275 -10.87 -21.38 5.67
CA GLU A 275 -12.30 -21.22 5.97
C GLU A 275 -12.52 -21.02 7.48
N THR A 276 -13.27 -19.98 7.83
CA THR A 276 -13.47 -19.57 9.24
C THR A 276 -14.88 -19.87 9.75
N ASP A 277 -15.73 -20.53 8.96
CA ASP A 277 -17.14 -20.77 9.29
C ASP A 277 -17.34 -21.67 10.51
N LYS A 278 -16.40 -22.60 10.73
CA LYS A 278 -16.41 -23.52 11.87
C LYS A 278 -15.74 -22.94 13.13
N TRP A 279 -15.23 -21.71 13.08
CA TRP A 279 -14.52 -21.11 14.20
C TRP A 279 -15.50 -20.56 15.25
N SER A 280 -15.20 -20.79 16.52
CA SER A 280 -16.03 -20.31 17.63
C SER A 280 -15.92 -18.79 17.76
N GLN A 281 -17.05 -18.09 17.68
CA GLN A 281 -17.08 -16.65 17.87
C GLN A 281 -16.95 -16.31 19.35
N LEU A 282 -15.94 -15.52 19.71
CA LEU A 282 -15.71 -15.04 21.06
C LEU A 282 -16.30 -13.65 21.29
N SER A 283 -16.34 -12.80 20.27
CA SER A 283 -16.98 -11.48 20.34
C SER A 283 -17.39 -10.93 18.97
N GLY A 284 -18.24 -9.90 18.98
CA GLY A 284 -18.57 -9.10 17.78
C GLY A 284 -17.42 -8.20 17.30
N ALA A 285 -17.72 -7.39 16.28
CA ALA A 285 -16.77 -6.44 15.69
C ALA A 285 -16.37 -5.35 16.69
N LYS A 286 -15.09 -5.02 16.74
CA LYS A 286 -14.50 -3.92 17.54
C LYS A 286 -14.11 -2.70 16.69
N GLY A 287 -14.56 -2.63 15.44
CA GLY A 287 -14.23 -1.55 14.50
C GLY A 287 -15.26 -1.41 13.37
N SER A 288 -14.93 -0.62 12.35
CA SER A 288 -15.85 -0.26 11.25
C SER A 288 -16.10 -1.37 10.22
N ASN A 289 -15.23 -2.37 10.16
CA ASN A 289 -15.42 -3.53 9.29
C ASN A 289 -16.23 -4.62 10.01
N PRO A 290 -17.24 -5.24 9.35
CA PRO A 290 -17.94 -6.39 9.89
C PRO A 290 -16.97 -7.54 10.22
N GLY A 291 -17.31 -8.31 11.27
CA GLY A 291 -16.44 -9.38 11.74
C GLY A 291 -16.49 -9.58 13.25
N GLY A 292 -15.37 -10.01 13.83
CA GLY A 292 -15.26 -10.24 15.27
C GLY A 292 -14.02 -11.02 15.68
N LEU A 293 -13.94 -11.35 16.97
CA LEU A 293 -12.90 -12.21 17.51
C LEU A 293 -13.36 -13.66 17.46
N PHE A 294 -12.50 -14.54 16.96
CA PHE A 294 -12.78 -15.96 16.78
C PHE A 294 -11.65 -16.82 17.33
N GLN A 295 -11.98 -18.05 17.67
CA GLN A 295 -11.01 -19.09 18.01
C GLN A 295 -11.04 -20.18 16.94
N ALA A 296 -9.87 -20.45 16.36
CA ALA A 296 -9.67 -21.53 15.42
C ALA A 296 -9.66 -22.89 16.15
N PRO A 297 -9.85 -24.03 15.45
CA PRO A 297 -9.86 -25.37 16.07
C PRO A 297 -8.58 -25.73 16.82
N ASP A 298 -7.45 -25.14 16.44
CA ASP A 298 -6.15 -25.28 17.11
C ASP A 298 -6.04 -24.46 18.41
N GLY A 299 -7.11 -23.77 18.80
CA GLY A 299 -7.17 -22.92 19.98
C GLY A 299 -6.64 -21.51 19.79
N VAL A 300 -6.04 -21.18 18.62
CA VAL A 300 -5.46 -19.85 18.37
C VAL A 300 -6.57 -18.82 18.14
N LYS A 301 -6.42 -17.64 18.75
CA LYS A 301 -7.36 -16.52 18.62
C LYS A 301 -7.00 -15.61 17.44
N TRP A 302 -7.99 -15.31 16.62
CA TRP A 302 -7.87 -14.52 15.40
C TRP A 302 -8.99 -13.49 15.33
N TYR A 303 -8.66 -12.27 14.92
CA TYR A 303 -9.66 -11.30 14.51
C TYR A 303 -10.01 -11.52 13.04
N VAL A 304 -11.27 -11.83 12.73
CA VAL A 304 -11.75 -12.06 11.37
C VAL A 304 -12.44 -10.78 10.90
N LYS A 305 -11.97 -10.18 9.80
CA LYS A 305 -12.62 -9.04 9.13
C LYS A 305 -13.22 -9.52 7.80
N THR A 306 -14.50 -9.26 7.57
CA THR A 306 -15.12 -9.45 6.26
C THR A 306 -15.23 -8.10 5.57
N ASN A 307 -14.91 -8.06 4.27
CA ASN A 307 -15.03 -6.85 3.48
C ASN A 307 -15.53 -7.21 2.07
N PRO A 308 -16.49 -6.47 1.49
CA PRO A 308 -16.95 -6.74 0.13
C PRO A 308 -15.84 -6.55 -0.92
N SER A 309 -14.80 -5.76 -0.63
CA SER A 309 -13.67 -5.56 -1.53
C SER A 309 -12.49 -6.46 -1.20
N THR A 310 -12.27 -7.48 -2.05
CA THR A 310 -11.08 -8.33 -1.98
C THR A 310 -9.78 -7.52 -2.07
N ASN A 311 -9.77 -6.42 -2.83
CA ASN A 311 -8.59 -5.55 -2.96
C ASN A 311 -8.20 -4.90 -1.63
N ARG A 312 -9.15 -4.49 -0.79
CA ARG A 312 -8.82 -3.94 0.54
C ARG A 312 -8.19 -5.00 1.45
N LEU A 313 -8.68 -6.23 1.40
CA LEU A 313 -8.12 -7.35 2.18
C LEU A 313 -6.70 -7.69 1.73
N ARG A 314 -6.49 -7.80 0.41
CA ARG A 314 -5.17 -8.06 -0.20
C ARG A 314 -4.16 -6.96 0.11
N ASN A 315 -4.60 -5.71 0.11
CA ASN A 315 -3.78 -4.56 0.51
C ASN A 315 -3.27 -4.68 1.95
N GLU A 316 -4.14 -5.05 2.90
CA GLU A 316 -3.77 -5.24 4.31
C GLU A 316 -2.82 -6.44 4.50
N VAL A 317 -3.05 -7.54 3.76
CA VAL A 317 -2.14 -8.70 3.74
C VAL A 317 -0.76 -8.29 3.21
N LEU A 318 -0.69 -7.63 2.04
CA LEU A 318 0.57 -7.18 1.46
C LEU A 318 1.31 -6.23 2.41
N ALA A 319 0.62 -5.26 3.01
CA ALA A 319 1.20 -4.35 3.98
C ALA A 319 1.84 -5.12 5.15
N SER A 320 1.13 -6.12 5.73
CA SER A 320 1.68 -6.98 6.79
C SER A 320 2.97 -7.68 6.36
N LYS A 321 3.01 -8.26 5.14
CA LYS A 321 4.20 -8.94 4.64
C LYS A 321 5.38 -7.99 4.43
N LEU A 322 5.13 -6.78 3.94
CA LEU A 322 6.18 -5.76 3.73
C LEU A 322 6.73 -5.20 5.05
N TYR A 323 5.87 -4.91 6.03
CA TYR A 323 6.32 -4.51 7.38
C TYR A 323 7.22 -5.58 8.00
N ARG A 324 6.85 -6.85 7.90
CA ARG A 324 7.67 -7.96 8.40
C ARG A 324 8.97 -8.13 7.66
N ALA A 325 8.96 -7.95 6.34
CA ALA A 325 10.20 -7.95 5.56
C ALA A 325 11.15 -6.83 6.04
N ALA A 326 10.61 -5.69 6.48
CA ALA A 326 11.36 -4.61 7.12
C ALA A 326 11.68 -4.84 8.61
N GLY A 327 11.32 -5.99 9.18
CA GLY A 327 11.55 -6.28 10.61
C GLY A 327 10.67 -5.48 11.58
N ILE A 328 9.54 -4.95 11.11
CA ILE A 328 8.56 -4.24 11.95
C ILE A 328 7.49 -5.21 12.45
N ASP A 329 7.24 -5.18 13.76
CA ASP A 329 6.26 -6.03 14.42
C ASP A 329 4.82 -5.64 13.99
N VAL A 330 4.14 -6.59 13.37
CA VAL A 330 2.72 -6.54 12.96
C VAL A 330 2.04 -7.91 13.17
N PRO A 331 0.70 -7.97 13.33
CA PRO A 331 -0.05 -9.21 13.40
C PRO A 331 0.13 -10.12 12.20
N ASP A 332 -0.09 -11.43 12.41
CA ASP A 332 -0.12 -12.35 11.27
C ASP A 332 -1.42 -12.23 10.52
N ILE A 333 -1.31 -11.75 9.28
CA ILE A 333 -2.45 -11.43 8.45
C ILE A 333 -2.44 -12.33 7.22
N LYS A 334 -3.56 -13.03 7.01
CA LYS A 334 -3.77 -13.97 5.91
C LYS A 334 -5.15 -13.78 5.29
N MET A 335 -5.26 -14.15 4.01
CA MET A 335 -6.54 -14.27 3.34
C MET A 335 -7.33 -15.46 3.92
N ALA A 336 -8.65 -15.30 3.99
CA ALA A 336 -9.58 -16.30 4.50
C ALA A 336 -10.93 -16.19 3.79
N SER A 337 -11.83 -17.11 4.08
CA SER A 337 -13.24 -17.03 3.71
C SER A 337 -14.14 -17.16 4.93
N ARG A 338 -15.31 -16.52 4.85
CA ARG A 338 -16.38 -16.68 5.82
C ARG A 338 -17.71 -16.60 5.09
N GLN A 339 -18.53 -17.63 5.20
CA GLN A 339 -19.85 -17.76 4.57
C GLN A 339 -19.77 -17.56 3.06
N GLY A 340 -18.74 -18.14 2.43
CA GLY A 340 -18.46 -17.99 1.01
C GLY A 340 -18.04 -16.59 0.56
N LYS A 341 -17.81 -15.65 1.49
CA LYS A 341 -17.33 -14.28 1.21
C LYS A 341 -15.84 -14.14 1.54
N PRO A 342 -15.10 -13.28 0.82
CA PRO A 342 -13.73 -12.93 1.17
C PRO A 342 -13.62 -12.36 2.58
N ALA A 343 -12.62 -12.82 3.31
CA ALA A 343 -12.27 -12.36 4.64
C ALA A 343 -10.74 -12.22 4.77
N LEU A 344 -10.31 -11.54 5.83
CA LEU A 344 -8.95 -11.63 6.34
C LEU A 344 -8.98 -12.09 7.79
N ILE A 345 -7.94 -12.82 8.18
CA ILE A 345 -7.68 -13.17 9.57
C ILE A 345 -6.43 -12.47 10.05
N SER A 346 -6.49 -11.87 11.23
CA SER A 346 -5.38 -11.19 11.89
C SER A 346 -5.14 -11.84 13.25
N LYS A 347 -3.96 -12.44 13.46
CA LYS A 347 -3.64 -13.15 14.70
C LYS A 347 -3.72 -12.17 15.87
N LEU A 348 -4.44 -12.54 16.93
CA LEU A 348 -4.57 -11.69 18.10
C LEU A 348 -3.20 -11.49 18.76
N ILE A 349 -2.87 -10.23 19.04
CA ILE A 349 -1.65 -9.84 19.75
C ILE A 349 -2.04 -9.55 21.20
N GLY A 350 -1.38 -10.24 22.13
CA GLY A 350 -1.46 -9.92 23.55
C GLY A 350 -0.74 -8.61 23.84
N GLY A 351 -1.30 -7.78 24.72
CA GLY A 351 -0.77 -6.46 25.06
C GLY A 351 -1.86 -5.44 25.35
N ASN A 352 -1.45 -4.19 25.53
CA ASN A 352 -2.32 -3.06 25.87
C ASN A 352 -2.10 -1.87 24.94
N HIS A 353 -3.18 -1.14 24.65
CA HIS A 353 -3.09 0.20 24.06
C HIS A 353 -2.49 1.18 25.07
N LYS A 354 -1.92 2.27 24.56
CA LYS A 354 -1.36 3.35 25.37
C LYS A 354 -1.76 4.70 24.81
N ASP A 355 -1.79 5.71 25.67
CA ASP A 355 -2.00 7.09 25.26
C ASP A 355 -0.87 7.60 24.34
N ILE A 356 -1.17 8.67 23.60
CA ILE A 356 -0.24 9.30 22.65
C ILE A 356 1.06 9.76 23.31
N LYS A 357 1.01 10.26 24.55
CA LYS A 357 2.20 10.75 25.27
C LYS A 357 3.19 9.62 25.56
N THR A 358 2.67 8.43 25.86
CA THR A 358 3.48 7.24 26.08
C THR A 358 4.00 6.66 24.76
N ILE A 359 3.16 6.68 23.70
CA ILE A 359 3.55 6.31 22.33
C ILE A 359 4.73 7.19 21.86
N GLU A 360 4.65 8.50 22.06
CA GLU A 360 5.67 9.49 21.70
C GLU A 360 7.04 9.14 22.30
N GLY A 361 7.07 8.51 23.48
CA GLY A 361 8.29 8.06 24.15
C GLY A 361 9.02 6.90 23.48
N SER A 362 8.35 6.11 22.61
CA SER A 362 8.89 4.86 22.09
C SER A 362 9.91 5.04 20.96
N GLY A 363 11.20 4.84 21.27
CA GLY A 363 12.27 4.85 20.25
C GLY A 363 12.12 3.75 19.19
N GLN A 364 11.61 2.58 19.57
CA GLN A 364 11.35 1.48 18.62
C GLN A 364 10.24 1.84 17.61
N LEU A 365 9.20 2.56 18.05
CA LEU A 365 8.16 3.03 17.14
C LEU A 365 8.75 4.02 16.14
N ARG A 366 9.50 5.01 16.62
CA ARG A 366 10.16 6.05 15.80
C ARG A 366 11.15 5.46 14.81
N SER A 367 11.92 4.44 15.20
CA SER A 367 12.82 3.71 14.30
C SER A 367 12.11 3.03 13.13
N GLY A 368 10.81 2.75 13.24
CA GLY A 368 9.99 2.21 12.15
C GLY A 368 9.33 3.26 11.25
N PHE A 369 9.45 4.55 11.56
CA PHE A 369 8.75 5.63 10.84
C PHE A 369 9.03 5.66 9.34
N ALA A 370 10.28 5.45 8.91
CA ALA A 370 10.59 5.45 7.49
C ALA A 370 9.90 4.30 6.73
N VAL A 371 9.61 3.18 7.41
CA VAL A 371 8.83 2.06 6.84
C VAL A 371 7.37 2.48 6.70
N ASP A 372 6.82 3.19 7.68
CA ASP A 372 5.47 3.76 7.62
C ASP A 372 5.34 4.73 6.43
N ALA A 373 6.34 5.59 6.25
CA ALA A 373 6.43 6.50 5.11
C ALA A 373 6.58 5.73 3.79
N TRP A 374 7.47 4.72 3.71
CA TRP A 374 7.65 3.89 2.51
C TRP A 374 6.35 3.23 2.07
N LEU A 375 5.56 2.72 3.01
CA LEU A 375 4.27 2.08 2.74
C LEU A 375 3.09 3.05 2.70
N ALA A 376 3.34 4.37 2.81
CA ALA A 376 2.32 5.41 2.85
C ALA A 376 1.20 5.11 3.87
N ASN A 377 1.55 4.64 5.07
CA ASN A 377 0.57 4.31 6.09
C ASN A 377 0.11 5.56 6.85
N TRP A 378 -0.85 6.28 6.26
CA TRP A 378 -1.35 7.55 6.79
C TRP A 378 -2.14 7.40 8.10
N ASP A 379 -2.48 6.17 8.48
CA ASP A 379 -3.26 5.85 9.67
C ASP A 379 -2.47 5.00 10.68
N VAL A 380 -1.13 5.01 10.63
CA VAL A 380 -0.30 4.13 11.46
C VAL A 380 -0.56 4.26 12.96
N ILE A 381 -0.92 5.44 13.44
CA ILE A 381 -1.22 5.67 14.87
C ILE A 381 -2.72 5.49 15.19
N GLY A 382 -3.60 5.63 14.19
CA GLY A 382 -5.03 5.77 14.41
C GLY A 382 -5.41 7.15 14.95
N GLN A 383 -6.63 7.30 15.44
CA GLN A 383 -7.13 8.57 15.95
C GLN A 383 -6.57 8.90 17.34
N THR A 384 -6.46 7.88 18.19
CA THR A 384 -6.12 8.04 19.63
C THR A 384 -4.90 7.22 20.06
N GLY A 385 -4.20 6.58 19.12
CA GLY A 385 -3.18 5.57 19.42
C GLY A 385 -3.70 4.14 19.32
N ASP A 386 -4.94 3.97 18.87
CA ASP A 386 -5.67 2.71 18.76
C ASP A 386 -5.05 1.74 17.75
N ASN A 387 -4.25 2.23 16.78
CA ASN A 387 -3.55 1.36 15.84
C ASN A 387 -2.18 0.86 16.34
N ILE A 388 -1.83 1.15 17.60
CA ILE A 388 -0.60 0.65 18.25
C ILE A 388 -0.96 -0.16 19.50
N ILE A 389 -0.46 -1.40 19.56
CA ILE A 389 -0.48 -2.24 20.76
C ILE A 389 0.94 -2.37 21.29
N PHE A 390 1.12 -2.20 22.60
CA PHE A 390 2.36 -2.61 23.26
C PHE A 390 2.20 -4.03 23.76
N ASN A 391 2.98 -4.96 23.20
CA ASN A 391 2.94 -6.35 23.62
C ASN A 391 3.47 -6.53 25.05
N ASP A 392 3.42 -7.76 25.56
CA ASP A 392 3.84 -8.08 26.93
C ASP A 392 5.34 -7.78 27.20
N ARG A 393 6.15 -7.62 26.15
CA ARG A 393 7.56 -7.20 26.22
C ARG A 393 7.73 -5.69 26.06
N ASN A 394 6.63 -4.93 26.13
CA ASN A 394 6.58 -3.49 25.93
C ASN A 394 7.10 -3.02 24.56
N LYS A 395 7.02 -3.86 23.52
CA LYS A 395 7.36 -3.48 22.15
C LYS A 395 6.12 -2.99 21.40
N PRO A 396 6.22 -1.89 20.62
CA PRO A 396 5.11 -1.39 19.82
C PRO A 396 4.87 -2.30 18.61
N VAL A 397 3.63 -2.75 18.46
CA VAL A 397 3.13 -3.55 17.35
C VAL A 397 2.11 -2.70 16.60
N ARG A 398 2.32 -2.51 15.30
CA ARG A 398 1.37 -1.79 14.45
C ARG A 398 0.23 -2.74 14.08
N ILE A 399 -1.00 -2.33 14.33
CA ILE A 399 -2.19 -3.06 13.95
C ILE A 399 -3.02 -2.24 12.96
N ASP A 400 -4.07 -2.85 12.43
CA ASP A 400 -4.97 -2.25 11.43
C ASP A 400 -4.26 -1.56 10.25
N LEU A 401 -3.67 -2.37 9.38
CA LEU A 401 -2.80 -1.87 8.31
C LEU A 401 -3.58 -1.38 7.07
N GLY A 402 -4.90 -1.23 7.19
CA GLY A 402 -5.79 -0.85 6.08
C GLY A 402 -5.50 0.53 5.48
N GLY A 403 -4.89 1.43 6.26
CA GLY A 403 -4.43 2.76 5.83
C GLY A 403 -3.12 2.76 5.03
N SER A 404 -2.50 1.60 4.80
CA SER A 404 -1.26 1.46 4.02
C SER A 404 -1.52 1.36 2.51
N LEU A 405 -0.48 1.61 1.71
CA LEU A 405 -0.44 1.40 0.27
C LEU A 405 -1.55 2.18 -0.47
N LEU A 406 -2.45 1.51 -1.20
CA LEU A 406 -3.40 2.17 -2.10
C LEU A 406 -4.57 2.87 -1.40
N PHE A 407 -4.89 2.47 -0.16
CA PHE A 407 -6.11 2.90 0.54
C PHE A 407 -5.84 3.76 1.77
N ARG A 408 -6.82 4.60 2.12
CA ARG A 408 -6.92 5.37 3.37
C ARG A 408 -7.65 4.54 4.44
N ALA A 409 -7.63 4.98 5.70
CA ALA A 409 -8.32 4.32 6.82
C ALA A 409 -9.79 3.94 6.52
N GLN A 410 -10.55 4.88 5.94
CA GLN A 410 -11.96 4.68 5.59
C GLN A 410 -12.17 3.97 4.23
N GLY A 411 -11.11 3.47 3.60
CA GLY A 411 -11.18 2.72 2.34
C GLY A 411 -11.15 3.55 1.06
N GLY A 412 -11.09 4.88 1.15
CA GLY A 412 -10.89 5.75 -0.02
C GLY A 412 -9.52 5.52 -0.66
N HIS A 413 -9.44 5.58 -1.99
CA HIS A 413 -8.18 5.41 -2.72
C HIS A 413 -7.28 6.65 -2.58
N LYS A 414 -5.96 6.47 -2.44
CA LYS A 414 -5.00 7.59 -2.35
C LYS A 414 -4.72 8.25 -3.70
N GLY A 415 -4.87 7.50 -4.79
CA GLY A 415 -4.62 8.00 -6.15
C GLY A 415 -3.20 8.57 -6.29
N ASN A 416 -3.09 9.73 -6.95
CA ASN A 416 -1.81 10.38 -7.25
C ASN A 416 -1.02 10.83 -6.01
N GLN A 417 -1.64 10.88 -4.83
CA GLN A 417 -0.95 11.19 -3.58
C GLN A 417 -0.01 10.05 -3.14
N PHE A 418 -0.26 8.82 -3.60
CA PHE A 418 0.65 7.69 -3.42
C PHE A 418 1.58 7.56 -4.64
N GLY A 419 2.59 8.43 -4.70
CA GLY A 419 3.57 8.49 -5.80
C GLY A 419 4.85 7.69 -5.56
N ASN A 420 5.81 7.84 -6.47
CA ASN A 420 7.14 7.21 -6.39
C ASN A 420 8.05 7.85 -5.33
N THR A 421 7.73 9.08 -4.90
CA THR A 421 8.45 9.80 -3.86
C THR A 421 7.67 9.68 -2.54
N PRO A 422 8.28 9.17 -1.45
CA PRO A 422 7.65 9.06 -0.13
C PRO A 422 7.61 10.40 0.60
N MET A 423 6.72 11.28 0.14
CA MET A 423 6.45 12.59 0.76
C MET A 423 5.96 12.48 2.20
N GLU A 424 5.47 11.30 2.59
CA GLU A 424 5.10 10.94 3.96
C GLU A 424 6.22 11.15 4.99
N LEU A 425 7.48 11.12 4.56
CA LEU A 425 8.62 11.46 5.41
C LEU A 425 8.51 12.87 6.00
N VAL A 426 7.82 13.77 5.30
CA VAL A 426 7.55 15.15 5.75
C VAL A 426 6.08 15.29 6.17
N THR A 427 5.13 14.85 5.34
CA THR A 427 3.71 15.16 5.56
C THR A 427 3.12 14.48 6.80
N MET A 428 3.67 13.35 7.24
CA MET A 428 3.26 12.70 8.50
C MET A 428 3.88 13.34 9.75
N LEU A 429 4.93 14.16 9.58
CA LEU A 429 5.54 14.96 10.64
C LEU A 429 5.04 16.40 10.66
N SER A 430 4.39 16.86 9.59
CA SER A 430 3.76 18.17 9.50
C SER A 430 2.34 18.18 10.10
N ARG A 431 1.81 19.39 10.31
CA ARG A 431 0.50 19.73 10.89
C ARG A 431 0.40 19.47 12.40
N LYS A 432 -0.13 20.46 13.13
CA LYS A 432 -0.26 20.41 14.59
C LYS A 432 -1.32 19.41 15.07
N GLU A 433 -2.33 19.09 14.25
CA GLU A 433 -3.50 18.29 14.65
C GLU A 433 -3.45 16.82 14.24
N ASN A 434 -2.45 16.40 13.45
CA ASN A 434 -2.34 15.01 13.02
C ASN A 434 -1.75 14.13 14.13
N THR A 435 -2.44 13.05 14.51
CA THR A 435 -2.01 12.08 15.53
C THR A 435 -0.62 11.50 15.27
N SER A 436 -0.26 11.22 14.00
CA SER A 436 1.09 10.78 13.63
C SER A 436 2.15 11.83 13.99
N SER A 437 1.81 13.09 13.75
CA SER A 437 2.66 14.24 14.01
C SER A 437 2.96 14.42 15.50
N HIS A 438 2.02 14.04 16.37
CA HIS A 438 2.23 13.97 17.82
C HIS A 438 3.06 12.76 18.23
N ALA A 439 2.71 11.56 17.75
CA ALA A 439 3.41 10.33 18.10
C ALA A 439 4.89 10.33 17.66
N PHE A 440 5.21 10.99 16.54
CA PHE A 440 6.57 11.11 16.03
C PHE A 440 7.23 12.46 16.38
N ARG A 441 6.68 13.25 17.31
CA ARG A 441 7.23 14.57 17.69
C ARG A 441 8.70 14.52 18.12
N LYS A 442 9.14 13.42 18.74
CA LYS A 442 10.52 13.21 19.21
C LYS A 442 11.42 12.51 18.19
N ILE A 443 11.00 12.40 16.92
CA ILE A 443 11.79 11.70 15.91
C ILE A 443 13.12 12.40 15.65
N GLU A 444 14.18 11.60 15.57
CA GLU A 444 15.51 12.08 15.24
C GLU A 444 15.96 11.55 13.88
N ARG A 445 16.95 12.21 13.28
CA ARG A 445 17.56 11.79 12.01
C ARG A 445 18.06 10.34 12.06
N ASN A 446 18.56 9.89 13.22
CA ASN A 446 19.00 8.51 13.38
C ASN A 446 17.83 7.51 13.37
N ASP A 447 16.68 7.84 13.94
CA ASP A 447 15.47 7.01 13.88
C ASP A 447 15.05 6.78 12.42
N ILE A 448 15.03 7.86 11.61
CA ILE A 448 14.72 7.78 10.18
C ILE A 448 15.75 6.90 9.45
N ARG A 449 17.05 7.09 9.72
CA ARG A 449 18.12 6.27 9.12
C ARG A 449 17.98 4.79 9.45
N MET A 450 17.59 4.45 10.68
CA MET A 450 17.36 3.07 11.09
C MET A 450 16.22 2.43 10.29
N GLY A 451 15.11 3.16 10.10
CA GLY A 451 14.01 2.70 9.26
C GLY A 451 14.41 2.54 7.79
N ILE A 452 15.17 3.48 7.23
CA ILE A 452 15.69 3.37 5.85
C ILE A 452 16.62 2.15 5.71
N ALA A 453 17.51 1.93 6.69
CA ALA A 453 18.37 0.75 6.69
C ALA A 453 17.59 -0.57 6.77
N ALA A 454 16.41 -0.57 7.41
CA ALA A 454 15.53 -1.73 7.42
C ALA A 454 14.92 -2.01 6.03
N ILE A 455 14.49 -0.96 5.32
CA ILE A 455 13.98 -1.07 3.94
C ILE A 455 15.08 -1.51 2.97
N GLU A 456 16.29 -0.94 3.12
CA GLU A 456 17.46 -1.23 2.29
C GLU A 456 17.81 -2.72 2.27
N ARG A 457 17.66 -3.41 3.41
CA ARG A 457 17.93 -4.85 3.55
C ARG A 457 16.96 -5.75 2.79
N ILE A 458 15.80 -5.24 2.37
CA ILE A 458 14.81 -6.05 1.64
C ILE A 458 15.24 -6.11 0.18
N PRO A 459 15.54 -7.29 -0.41
CA PRO A 459 15.87 -7.39 -1.82
C PRO A 459 14.72 -6.90 -2.70
N ASP A 460 15.01 -6.22 -3.82
CA ASP A 460 13.98 -5.72 -4.73
C ASP A 460 13.10 -6.85 -5.27
N ASP A 461 13.70 -8.00 -5.59
CA ASP A 461 12.95 -9.17 -6.07
C ASP A 461 12.03 -9.74 -4.99
N ARG A 462 12.37 -9.56 -3.70
CA ARG A 462 11.45 -9.90 -2.61
C ARG A 462 10.25 -8.96 -2.59
N ILE A 463 10.44 -7.66 -2.84
CA ILE A 463 9.34 -6.69 -2.95
C ILE A 463 8.43 -7.04 -4.14
N LYS A 464 9.02 -7.32 -5.32
CA LYS A 464 8.27 -7.74 -6.52
C LYS A 464 7.44 -9.00 -6.25
N ALA A 465 8.05 -10.02 -5.66
CA ALA A 465 7.39 -11.29 -5.36
C ALA A 465 6.21 -11.10 -4.40
N LEU A 466 6.41 -10.34 -3.30
CA LEU A 466 5.34 -10.06 -2.34
C LEU A 466 4.17 -9.31 -3.01
N CYS A 467 4.45 -8.30 -3.84
CA CYS A 467 3.41 -7.58 -4.57
C CYS A 467 2.66 -8.48 -5.55
N ALA A 468 3.34 -9.28 -6.36
CA ALA A 468 2.72 -10.19 -7.31
C ALA A 468 1.81 -11.22 -6.62
N GLU A 469 2.28 -11.78 -5.49
CA GLU A 469 1.58 -12.84 -4.75
C GLU A 469 0.38 -12.30 -3.96
N HIS A 470 0.55 -11.17 -3.25
CA HIS A 470 -0.41 -10.70 -2.25
C HIS A 470 -1.08 -9.38 -2.59
N GLY A 471 -0.59 -8.63 -3.57
CA GLY A 471 -1.08 -7.29 -3.84
C GLY A 471 -2.54 -7.22 -4.32
N PRO A 472 -3.19 -6.07 -4.13
CA PRO A 472 -4.52 -5.78 -4.68
C PRO A 472 -4.48 -5.68 -6.21
N GLY A 473 -5.65 -5.78 -6.84
CA GLY A 473 -5.78 -5.62 -8.29
C GLY A 473 -5.41 -6.85 -9.10
N ASN A 474 -5.35 -6.68 -10.41
CA ASN A 474 -4.90 -7.69 -11.37
C ASN A 474 -3.36 -7.84 -11.36
N TYR A 475 -2.81 -8.75 -12.18
CA TYR A 475 -1.38 -9.03 -12.17
C TYR A 475 -0.53 -7.80 -12.56
N SER A 476 -0.91 -7.10 -13.63
CA SER A 476 -0.22 -5.88 -14.09
C SER A 476 -0.20 -4.79 -13.02
N GLU A 477 -1.32 -4.52 -12.36
CA GLU A 477 -1.40 -3.54 -11.26
C GLU A 477 -0.48 -3.90 -10.08
N ARG A 478 -0.32 -5.18 -9.78
CA ARG A 478 0.60 -5.66 -8.74
C ARG A 478 2.07 -5.47 -9.12
N ILE A 479 2.40 -5.69 -10.38
CA ILE A 479 3.75 -5.42 -10.89
C ILE A 479 4.06 -3.92 -10.82
N GLU A 480 3.12 -3.06 -11.21
CA GLU A 480 3.27 -1.60 -11.08
C GLU A 480 3.38 -1.14 -9.63
N LEU A 481 2.62 -1.74 -8.71
CA LEU A 481 2.77 -1.49 -7.27
C LEU A 481 4.17 -1.89 -6.77
N GLY A 482 4.69 -3.03 -7.23
CA GLY A 482 6.06 -3.47 -6.97
C GLY A 482 7.10 -2.46 -7.45
N LYS A 483 7.00 -2.00 -8.70
CA LYS A 483 7.88 -0.97 -9.28
C LYS A 483 7.84 0.31 -8.44
N ARG A 484 6.64 0.79 -8.08
CA ARG A 484 6.46 1.99 -7.24
C ARG A 484 7.14 1.85 -5.88
N LEU A 485 6.95 0.74 -5.19
CA LEU A 485 7.58 0.51 -3.88
C LEU A 485 9.10 0.44 -3.98
N ILE A 486 9.65 -0.12 -5.05
CA ILE A 486 11.10 -0.12 -5.32
C ILE A 486 11.60 1.30 -5.59
N SER A 487 10.91 2.09 -6.40
CA SER A 487 11.25 3.50 -6.62
C SER A 487 11.26 4.29 -5.30
N ARG A 488 10.25 4.09 -4.45
CA ARG A 488 10.18 4.72 -3.11
C ARG A 488 11.35 4.28 -2.23
N LYS A 489 11.71 2.99 -2.24
CA LYS A 489 12.89 2.46 -1.53
C LYS A 489 14.17 3.14 -2.01
N HIS A 490 14.42 3.14 -3.32
CA HIS A 490 15.64 3.74 -3.89
C HIS A 490 15.75 5.23 -3.57
N TRP A 491 14.64 5.96 -3.62
CA TRP A 491 14.63 7.36 -3.22
C TRP A 491 15.03 7.55 -1.74
N LEU A 492 14.48 6.74 -0.83
CA LEU A 492 14.83 6.80 0.59
C LEU A 492 16.30 6.45 0.83
N VAL A 493 16.80 5.39 0.20
CA VAL A 493 18.20 4.95 0.33
C VAL A 493 19.15 6.04 -0.17
N ASN A 494 18.87 6.65 -1.32
CA ASN A 494 19.67 7.75 -1.87
C ASN A 494 19.69 8.97 -0.93
N MET A 495 18.56 9.28 -0.29
CA MET A 495 18.50 10.39 0.67
C MET A 495 19.12 10.10 2.03
N LYS A 496 19.37 8.84 2.41
CA LYS A 496 19.81 8.43 3.76
C LYS A 496 20.99 9.24 4.32
N GLN A 497 21.97 9.54 3.47
CA GLN A 497 23.14 10.35 3.85
C GLN A 497 22.87 11.86 3.79
N ALA A 498 22.02 12.29 2.87
CA ALA A 498 21.63 13.68 2.66
C ALA A 498 20.41 14.14 3.49
N LEU A 499 19.90 13.28 4.39
CA LEU A 499 18.73 13.63 5.23
C LEU A 499 18.97 14.97 5.91
N PRO A 500 18.05 15.95 5.79
CA PRO A 500 18.22 17.25 6.41
C PRO A 500 18.25 17.11 7.94
N HIS A 501 18.93 18.04 8.60
CA HIS A 501 18.69 18.24 10.03
C HIS A 501 17.35 18.92 10.18
N ILE A 502 16.52 18.40 11.07
CA ILE A 502 15.21 18.95 11.36
C ILE A 502 15.24 19.58 12.74
N HIS A 503 14.69 20.79 12.84
CA HIS A 503 14.40 21.38 14.12
C HIS A 503 13.32 20.54 14.81
N ARG A 504 13.47 20.35 16.11
CA ARG A 504 12.57 19.48 16.88
C ARG A 504 11.22 20.13 17.17
N GLN A 505 11.20 21.45 17.30
CA GLN A 505 9.98 22.25 17.29
C GLN A 505 9.58 22.58 15.86
N LYS A 506 8.27 22.56 15.62
CA LYS A 506 7.65 22.97 14.36
C LYS A 506 7.50 24.48 14.33
N ASN A 507 7.31 25.04 13.13
CA ASN A 507 6.88 26.42 12.99
C ASN A 507 5.42 26.61 13.47
N GLU A 508 4.95 27.85 13.43
CA GLU A 508 3.57 28.22 13.80
C GLU A 508 2.50 27.44 13.01
N GLY A 509 2.76 27.15 11.72
CA GLY A 509 1.88 26.33 10.86
C GLY A 509 1.90 24.83 11.18
N GLY A 510 2.76 24.39 12.10
CA GLY A 510 2.95 22.99 12.46
C GLY A 510 3.81 22.21 11.45
N ASP A 511 4.55 22.90 10.59
CA ASP A 511 5.46 22.28 9.62
C ASP A 511 6.84 22.03 10.22
N VAL A 512 7.49 20.99 9.69
CA VAL A 512 8.88 20.67 10.01
C VAL A 512 9.81 21.77 9.50
N VAL A 513 10.71 22.23 10.36
CA VAL A 513 11.71 23.24 10.01
C VAL A 513 13.04 22.55 9.73
N ILE A 514 13.65 22.82 8.57
CA ILE A 514 14.96 22.29 8.21
C ILE A 514 16.05 23.23 8.73
N VAL A 515 17.06 22.68 9.39
CA VAL A 515 18.27 23.38 9.84
C VAL A 515 19.41 23.09 8.84
N LYS A 516 19.83 24.09 8.09
CA LYS A 516 20.84 23.96 7.03
C LYS A 516 22.23 23.73 7.62
N ASN A 517 22.59 24.53 8.62
CA ASN A 517 23.88 24.49 9.30
C ASN A 517 23.66 24.27 10.80
N PRO A 518 23.47 23.02 11.26
CA PRO A 518 23.15 22.75 12.66
C PRO A 518 24.35 23.03 13.57
N THR A 519 24.08 23.69 14.70
CA THR A 519 25.07 23.97 15.73
C THR A 519 25.32 22.73 16.58
N SER A 520 26.57 22.48 16.94
CA SER A 520 26.93 21.42 17.89
C SER A 520 26.92 21.96 19.32
N PRO A 521 26.35 21.24 20.30
CA PRO A 521 26.39 21.66 21.70
C PRO A 521 27.81 21.60 22.25
N SER A 522 28.10 22.44 23.24
CA SER A 522 29.37 22.40 23.97
C SER A 522 29.45 21.18 24.89
N ASP A 523 30.65 20.94 25.43
CA ASP A 523 30.81 20.03 26.56
C ASP A 523 30.06 20.55 27.80
N VAL A 524 29.59 19.63 28.66
CA VAL A 524 28.87 19.96 29.89
C VAL A 524 29.70 20.83 30.85
N ARG A 525 31.03 20.72 30.82
CA ARG A 525 31.95 21.52 31.64
C ARG A 525 31.90 23.01 31.34
N ALA A 526 31.51 23.40 30.12
CA ALA A 526 31.36 24.81 29.74
C ALA A 526 30.27 25.53 30.56
N LEU A 527 29.32 24.79 31.14
CA LEU A 527 28.30 25.37 32.02
C LEU A 527 28.90 25.88 33.33
N SER A 528 29.79 25.08 33.94
CA SER A 528 30.49 25.39 35.20
C SER A 528 31.67 26.34 35.03
N ASP A 529 32.24 26.42 33.83
CA ASP A 529 33.33 27.34 33.52
C ASP A 529 32.76 28.70 33.10
N SER A 530 32.85 29.69 33.99
CA SER A 530 32.37 31.04 33.70
C SER A 530 33.15 31.73 32.58
N SER A 531 34.31 31.21 32.17
CA SER A 531 35.12 31.72 31.05
C SER A 531 34.77 31.13 29.70
N ALA A 532 34.12 29.97 29.68
CA ALA A 532 33.68 29.33 28.46
C ALA A 532 32.33 29.86 27.98
N THR A 533 32.11 29.79 26.67
CA THR A 533 30.76 29.91 26.09
C THR A 533 30.10 28.53 26.10
N ALA A 534 29.02 28.38 26.86
CA ALA A 534 28.20 27.18 26.81
C ALA A 534 27.22 27.27 25.64
N VAL A 535 27.10 26.20 24.85
CA VAL A 535 26.23 26.12 23.67
C VAL A 535 25.19 25.03 23.88
N PHE A 536 23.92 25.43 23.84
CA PHE A 536 22.76 24.57 24.04
C PHE A 536 22.03 24.39 22.71
N VAL A 537 21.51 23.18 22.49
CA VAL A 537 20.73 22.85 21.28
C VAL A 537 19.37 22.26 21.68
N PRO A 538 18.35 22.36 20.82
CA PRO A 538 16.99 21.94 21.15
C PRO A 538 16.89 20.49 21.65
N HIS A 539 16.11 20.30 22.72
CA HIS A 539 15.75 19.05 23.40
C HIS A 539 16.90 18.10 23.74
N ARG A 540 18.12 18.61 23.88
CA ARG A 540 19.17 17.90 24.62
C ARG A 540 19.00 18.26 26.10
N PRO A 541 18.68 17.31 27.00
CA PRO A 541 18.47 17.65 28.40
C PRO A 541 19.69 18.33 29.01
N VAL A 542 19.50 19.54 29.54
CA VAL A 542 20.52 20.19 30.38
C VAL A 542 20.35 19.68 31.80
N ARG A 543 21.41 19.09 32.35
CA ARG A 543 21.43 18.56 33.72
C ARG A 543 22.11 19.56 34.65
N GLY A 544 21.63 19.64 35.88
CA GLY A 544 22.21 20.46 36.94
C GLY A 544 21.53 21.82 37.09
N SER A 545 22.26 22.73 37.72
CA SER A 545 21.81 24.09 38.02
C SER A 545 22.91 25.09 37.70
N LEU A 546 22.51 26.30 37.37
CA LEU A 546 23.41 27.45 37.28
C LEU A 546 22.93 28.50 38.29
N ASN A 547 23.85 29.01 39.11
CA ASN A 547 23.55 29.99 40.17
C ASN A 547 22.38 29.55 41.08
N ASN A 548 22.40 28.28 41.50
CA ASN A 548 21.35 27.62 42.32
C ASN A 548 19.97 27.50 41.67
N ILE A 549 19.82 27.84 40.38
CA ILE A 549 18.56 27.69 39.65
C ILE A 549 18.67 26.46 38.74
N PRO A 550 17.91 25.38 39.00
CA PRO A 550 17.95 24.17 38.18
C PRO A 550 17.42 24.43 36.77
N PHE A 551 17.96 23.71 35.78
CA PHE A 551 17.38 23.70 34.44
C PHE A 551 16.19 22.75 34.41
N LYS A 552 14.98 23.32 34.36
CA LYS A 552 13.74 22.56 34.38
C LYS A 552 12.79 23.08 33.31
N SER A 553 12.14 22.17 32.59
CA SER A 553 11.09 22.53 31.66
C SER A 553 9.92 23.20 32.36
N PHE A 554 9.44 24.28 31.76
CA PHE A 554 8.29 25.05 32.19
C PHE A 554 7.23 24.99 31.09
N ALA A 555 5.96 24.80 31.46
CA ALA A 555 4.85 24.82 30.51
C ALA A 555 4.30 26.25 30.41
N PRO A 556 4.55 26.99 29.30
CA PRO A 556 4.05 28.34 29.12
C PRO A 556 2.55 28.32 28.82
N PRO A 557 1.85 29.46 28.97
CA PRO A 557 0.56 29.65 28.33
C PRO A 557 0.64 29.44 26.82
N ASP A 558 -0.38 28.82 26.22
CA ASP A 558 -0.49 28.55 24.79
C ASP A 558 -1.49 29.48 24.07
N THR A 559 -2.04 30.46 24.80
CA THR A 559 -3.01 31.44 24.30
C THR A 559 -2.61 32.86 24.72
N VAL A 560 -2.97 33.85 23.90
CA VAL A 560 -2.77 35.29 24.19
C VAL A 560 -3.39 35.67 25.53
N ASP A 561 -4.61 35.19 25.80
CA ASP A 561 -5.30 35.42 27.07
C ASP A 561 -4.60 34.78 28.27
N GLY A 562 -4.01 33.60 28.06
CA GLY A 562 -3.17 32.94 29.07
C GLY A 562 -1.93 33.78 29.39
N TRP A 563 -1.26 34.32 28.37
CA TRP A 563 -0.12 35.22 28.53
C TRP A 563 -0.52 36.55 29.19
N ARG A 564 -1.67 37.14 28.82
CA ARG A 564 -2.17 38.37 29.44
C ARG A 564 -2.41 38.21 30.95
N ARG A 565 -2.89 37.04 31.38
CA ARG A 565 -3.10 36.71 32.80
C ARG A 565 -1.84 36.22 33.51
N HIS A 566 -0.74 36.03 32.79
CA HIS A 566 0.50 35.55 33.36
C HIS A 566 1.08 36.61 34.30
N ARG A 567 0.97 36.38 35.60
CA ARG A 567 1.60 37.24 36.62
C ARG A 567 3.08 36.95 36.63
N THR A 568 3.88 37.85 36.08
CA THR A 568 5.28 37.94 36.46
C THR A 568 5.39 38.74 37.75
N HIS A 569 6.32 38.33 38.62
CA HIS A 569 6.77 39.19 39.70
C HIS A 569 7.42 40.38 38.99
N ALA A 570 6.70 41.49 38.86
CA ALA A 570 7.26 42.68 38.26
C ALA A 570 8.08 43.35 39.34
N VAL A 571 9.41 43.34 39.20
CA VAL A 571 10.23 44.30 39.93
C VAL A 571 9.82 45.68 39.45
N ASP A 572 9.56 46.57 40.40
CA ASP A 572 9.23 47.95 40.05
C ASP A 572 10.49 48.65 39.54
N PHE A 573 10.41 49.19 38.33
CA PHE A 573 11.47 49.98 37.73
C PHE A 573 10.86 51.05 36.83
N LYS A 574 11.53 52.20 36.77
CA LYS A 574 11.10 53.32 35.95
C LYS A 574 11.14 52.93 34.47
N GLU A 575 9.96 52.88 33.86
CA GLU A 575 9.80 52.60 32.43
C GLU A 575 9.17 53.82 31.73
N PRO A 576 9.88 54.45 30.78
CA PRO A 576 9.31 55.52 29.96
C PRO A 576 8.19 55.02 29.05
N GLU A 577 7.25 55.90 28.68
CA GLU A 577 6.24 55.59 27.66
C GLU A 577 6.89 55.16 26.33
N PHE A 578 6.32 54.14 25.67
CA PHE A 578 6.83 53.69 24.38
C PHE A 578 6.37 54.61 23.26
N LYS A 579 7.33 55.21 22.56
CA LYS A 579 7.07 56.06 21.40
C LYS A 579 6.93 55.21 20.15
N PHE A 580 5.71 55.03 19.68
CA PHE A 580 5.42 54.30 18.45
C PHE A 580 5.99 55.01 17.21
N SER A 581 6.40 54.22 16.22
CA SER A 581 6.84 54.70 14.91
C SER A 581 5.75 54.45 13.88
N ASN A 582 5.58 55.37 12.92
CA ASN A 582 4.63 55.23 11.82
C ASN A 582 5.09 54.22 10.75
N HIS A 583 6.35 53.80 10.78
CA HIS A 583 6.96 52.98 9.71
C HIS A 583 7.58 51.68 10.23
N LEU A 584 7.71 51.52 11.54
CA LEU A 584 8.32 50.35 12.17
C LEU A 584 7.32 49.68 13.10
N ALA A 585 7.22 48.36 12.99
CA ALA A 585 6.37 47.59 13.89
C ALA A 585 6.88 47.70 15.35
N PRO A 586 6.01 47.86 16.35
CA PRO A 586 6.43 47.74 17.74
C PRO A 586 6.93 46.32 18.03
N ALA A 587 8.00 46.21 18.79
CA ALA A 587 8.62 44.95 19.19
C ALA A 587 9.17 45.06 20.61
N SER A 588 9.37 43.92 21.26
CA SER A 588 9.97 43.89 22.59
C SER A 588 10.76 42.60 22.84
N GLY A 589 11.75 42.69 23.72
CA GLY A 589 12.58 41.56 24.12
C GLY A 589 13.38 41.86 25.38
N ALA A 590 14.27 40.96 25.76
CA ALA A 590 15.05 41.13 26.99
C ALA A 590 16.49 40.63 26.86
N ILE A 591 17.36 41.20 27.69
CA ILE A 591 18.77 40.82 27.81
C ILE A 591 18.94 40.18 29.18
N ILE A 592 19.25 38.89 29.16
CA ILE A 592 19.16 38.03 30.32
C ILE A 592 20.56 37.83 30.87
N PHE A 593 20.84 38.42 32.03
CA PHE A 593 22.10 38.25 32.75
C PHE A 593 21.96 37.15 33.81
N GLU A 594 23.05 36.42 34.01
CA GLU A 594 23.29 35.56 35.14
C GLU A 594 24.12 36.31 36.20
N PRO A 595 23.99 35.98 37.50
CA PRO A 595 24.79 36.58 38.57
C PRO A 595 26.31 36.51 38.37
N ASP A 596 26.80 35.54 37.61
CA ASP A 596 28.23 35.39 37.28
C ASP A 596 28.71 36.32 36.14
N GLY A 597 27.84 37.22 35.66
CA GLY A 597 28.14 38.21 34.63
C GLY A 597 28.06 37.70 33.19
N ARG A 598 27.69 36.43 32.98
CA ARG A 598 27.38 35.91 31.64
C ARG A 598 25.97 36.31 31.24
N LEU A 599 25.70 36.32 29.93
CA LEU A 599 24.39 36.59 29.35
C LEU A 599 23.98 35.55 28.31
N TRP A 600 22.67 35.42 28.14
CA TRP A 600 22.06 34.51 27.17
C TRP A 600 21.86 35.18 25.81
N ILE A 601 22.24 34.48 24.74
CA ILE A 601 22.20 34.91 23.34
C ILE A 601 21.54 33.82 22.49
N THR A 602 20.70 34.21 21.54
CA THR A 602 20.05 33.27 20.60
C THR A 602 20.84 33.17 19.31
N GLU A 603 20.85 31.98 18.70
CA GLU A 603 21.28 31.77 17.32
C GLU A 603 20.05 31.46 16.47
N PRO A 604 19.56 32.44 15.68
CA PRO A 604 18.39 32.25 14.84
C PRO A 604 18.55 31.08 13.86
N THR A 605 17.53 30.24 13.72
CA THR A 605 17.52 29.11 12.79
C THR A 605 17.75 29.59 11.36
N ASN A 606 18.80 29.06 10.72
CA ASN A 606 19.24 29.41 9.36
C ASN A 606 19.68 30.87 9.14
N HIS A 607 19.95 31.64 10.20
CA HIS A 607 20.53 32.99 10.15
C HIS A 607 19.85 33.94 9.14
N PRO A 608 18.53 34.21 9.28
CA PRO A 608 17.81 35.10 8.37
C PRO A 608 18.51 36.47 8.31
N PHE A 609 18.58 37.04 7.11
CA PHE A 609 19.23 38.33 6.84
C PHE A 609 20.70 38.42 7.28
N GLY A 610 21.39 37.27 7.40
CA GLY A 610 22.80 37.21 7.81
C GLY A 610 23.03 37.48 9.30
N ALA A 611 21.98 37.54 10.13
CA ALA A 611 22.10 37.65 11.57
C ALA A 611 22.48 36.29 12.16
N THR A 612 23.76 36.15 12.55
CA THR A 612 24.28 34.91 13.15
C THR A 612 23.80 34.73 14.58
N HIS A 613 23.67 35.82 15.34
CA HIS A 613 23.15 35.81 16.71
C HIS A 613 22.30 37.05 16.99
N ALA A 614 21.43 36.96 17.99
CA ALA A 614 20.57 38.05 18.42
C ALA A 614 20.28 37.98 19.93
N PHE A 615 19.75 39.09 20.45
CA PHE A 615 18.99 39.06 21.70
C PHE A 615 17.57 38.56 21.42
N PRO A 616 16.95 37.81 22.35
CA PRO A 616 15.59 37.32 22.17
C PRO A 616 14.59 38.47 22.12
N LYS A 617 13.79 38.54 21.05
CA LYS A 617 12.85 39.62 20.76
C LYS A 617 11.98 39.33 19.53
N GLY A 618 10.71 39.70 19.65
CA GLY A 618 9.75 39.63 18.54
C GLY A 618 8.82 40.83 18.47
N LYS A 619 8.00 40.84 17.42
CA LYS A 619 7.00 41.89 17.19
C LYS A 619 5.92 41.80 18.25
N LEU A 620 5.33 42.94 18.58
CA LEU A 620 4.25 42.98 19.55
C LEU A 620 3.04 42.22 19.02
N GLU A 621 2.67 41.15 19.71
CA GLU A 621 1.47 40.37 19.41
C GLU A 621 0.21 41.14 19.81
N PRO A 622 -0.82 41.21 18.93
CA PRO A 622 -2.08 41.88 19.25
C PRO A 622 -2.68 41.39 20.57
N GLY A 623 -2.94 42.32 21.49
CA GLY A 623 -3.56 42.03 22.79
C GLY A 623 -2.60 41.77 23.95
N LEU A 624 -1.28 41.83 23.72
CA LEU A 624 -0.26 41.86 24.77
C LEU A 624 0.27 43.28 25.01
N ASN A 625 0.86 43.53 26.17
CA ASN A 625 1.69 44.70 26.43
C ASN A 625 3.18 44.35 26.18
N LEU A 626 4.06 45.36 26.09
CA LEU A 626 5.48 45.16 25.77
C LEU A 626 6.23 44.30 26.80
N ARG A 627 5.87 44.34 28.10
CA ARG A 627 6.52 43.50 29.12
C ARG A 627 6.14 42.04 28.93
N THR A 628 4.84 41.75 28.83
CA THR A 628 4.31 40.40 28.61
C THR A 628 4.80 39.81 27.29
N ASN A 629 4.86 40.63 26.23
CA ASN A 629 5.40 40.22 24.96
C ASN A 629 6.89 39.86 25.08
N ALA A 630 7.72 40.70 25.71
CA ALA A 630 9.13 40.36 25.93
C ALA A 630 9.33 39.03 26.67
N LEU A 631 8.49 38.73 27.66
CA LEU A 631 8.53 37.47 28.41
C LEU A 631 8.16 36.26 27.54
N LYS A 632 7.13 36.40 26.69
CA LYS A 632 6.74 35.39 25.71
C LYS A 632 7.87 35.12 24.72
N GLU A 633 8.41 36.17 24.10
CA GLU A 633 9.50 36.08 23.12
C GLU A 633 10.78 35.47 23.70
N VAL A 634 11.13 35.83 24.94
CA VAL A 634 12.23 35.19 25.67
C VAL A 634 11.98 33.69 25.80
N TYR A 635 10.80 33.28 26.25
CA TYR A 635 10.50 31.86 26.37
C TYR A 635 10.53 31.15 25.00
N GLU A 636 9.92 31.75 23.97
CA GLU A 636 9.83 31.16 22.64
C GLU A 636 11.21 31.00 21.99
N GLU A 637 12.09 31.99 22.09
CA GLU A 637 13.41 31.90 21.47
C GLU A 637 14.44 31.17 22.34
N THR A 638 14.30 31.18 23.67
CA THR A 638 15.32 30.66 24.59
C THR A 638 14.90 29.48 25.45
N GLY A 639 13.60 29.21 25.63
CA GLY A 639 13.09 28.24 26.61
C GLY A 639 13.23 28.65 28.08
N LEU A 640 13.73 29.87 28.34
CA LEU A 640 13.95 30.38 29.69
C LEU A 640 12.72 31.11 30.22
N LYS A 641 12.50 31.01 31.53
CA LYS A 641 11.56 31.86 32.24
C LYS A 641 12.35 32.94 32.98
N VAL A 642 11.97 34.18 32.76
CA VAL A 642 12.70 35.34 33.29
C VAL A 642 11.80 36.30 34.06
N GLU A 643 12.45 37.10 34.88
CA GLU A 643 11.89 38.26 35.56
C GLU A 643 12.51 39.53 34.98
N LEU A 644 11.72 40.60 34.80
CA LEU A 644 12.21 41.87 34.27
C LEU A 644 12.57 42.79 35.43
N HIS A 645 13.75 43.41 35.36
CA HIS A 645 14.29 44.22 36.44
C HIS A 645 14.75 45.62 36.03
N GLY A 646 14.68 45.96 34.75
CA GLY A 646 15.08 47.30 34.30
C GLY A 646 14.72 47.59 32.87
N PHE A 647 14.64 48.88 32.55
CA PHE A 647 14.53 49.38 31.19
C PHE A 647 15.92 49.62 30.61
N ILE A 648 16.19 49.11 29.40
CA ILE A 648 17.46 49.32 28.70
C ILE A 648 17.31 50.46 27.68
N GLY A 649 16.32 50.38 26.81
CA GLY A 649 16.12 51.36 25.75
C GLY A 649 15.17 50.91 24.65
N ASP A 650 14.79 51.87 23.80
CA ASP A 650 14.03 51.65 22.56
C ASP A 650 14.96 51.88 21.36
N TYR A 651 15.05 50.90 20.47
CA TYR A 651 16.02 50.91 19.38
C TYR A 651 15.33 50.61 18.04
N ASP A 652 15.54 51.48 17.06
CA ASP A 652 15.03 51.29 15.70
C ASP A 652 15.89 50.26 14.97
N ARG A 653 15.23 49.24 14.42
CA ARG A 653 15.81 48.19 13.56
C ARG A 653 15.21 48.31 12.17
N THR A 654 15.68 47.48 11.24
CA THR A 654 15.24 47.49 9.84
C THR A 654 13.72 47.42 9.67
N THR A 655 13.02 46.65 10.52
CA THR A 655 11.56 46.43 10.39
C THR A 655 10.78 46.72 11.66
N SER A 656 11.44 47.06 12.77
CA SER A 656 10.79 47.22 14.06
C SER A 656 11.48 48.24 14.95
N ARG A 657 10.70 48.90 15.80
CA ARG A 657 11.22 49.64 16.95
C ARG A 657 11.11 48.74 18.16
N THR A 658 12.24 48.32 18.72
CA THR A 658 12.31 47.26 19.72
C THR A 658 12.66 47.83 21.09
N ARG A 659 11.79 47.60 22.08
CA ARG A 659 12.07 47.85 23.50
C ARG A 659 12.83 46.68 24.12
N TYR A 660 13.95 46.95 24.78
CA TYR A 660 14.69 45.95 25.54
C TYR A 660 14.60 46.19 27.05
N TYR A 661 14.47 45.09 27.78
CA TYR A 661 14.50 45.07 29.25
C TYR A 661 15.71 44.29 29.75
N LEU A 662 16.20 44.64 30.95
CA LEU A 662 17.12 43.83 31.71
C LEU A 662 16.33 42.71 32.39
N ALA A 663 16.80 41.48 32.28
CA ALA A 663 16.13 40.31 32.84
C ALA A 663 17.07 39.37 33.60
N LYS A 664 16.49 38.66 34.58
CA LYS A 664 17.11 37.59 35.35
C LYS A 664 16.40 36.28 35.07
N ARG A 665 17.15 35.19 34.84
CA ARG A 665 16.54 33.85 34.77
C ARG A 665 16.02 33.43 36.14
N VAL A 666 14.80 32.91 36.18
CA VAL A 666 14.17 32.40 37.41
C VAL A 666 13.76 30.93 37.31
N ASP A 667 13.56 30.42 36.09
CA ASP A 667 13.26 29.02 35.81
C ASP A 667 13.50 28.73 34.31
N GLY A 668 13.12 27.55 33.82
CA GLY A 668 13.20 27.19 32.42
C GLY A 668 14.50 26.50 32.04
N THR A 669 14.57 26.06 30.79
CA THR A 669 15.73 25.36 30.25
C THR A 669 15.95 25.73 28.80
N PRO A 670 17.21 25.98 28.37
CA PRO A 670 17.47 26.23 26.97
C PRO A 670 17.13 25.03 26.09
N SER A 671 17.02 23.81 26.64
CA SER A 671 16.50 22.66 25.90
C SER A 671 15.13 22.89 25.24
N ASP A 672 14.32 23.80 25.77
CA ASP A 672 12.94 24.02 25.33
C ASP A 672 12.79 25.15 24.29
N MET A 673 13.90 25.70 23.79
CA MET A 673 13.91 26.72 22.74
C MET A 673 13.02 26.35 21.54
N GLY A 674 12.28 27.32 21.04
CA GLY A 674 11.39 27.24 19.89
C GLY A 674 12.14 27.13 18.56
N PHE A 675 11.38 26.93 17.48
CA PHE A 675 11.93 26.71 16.13
C PHE A 675 12.72 27.89 15.56
N GLU A 676 12.52 29.08 16.11
CA GLU A 676 13.22 30.28 15.69
C GLU A 676 14.69 30.27 16.08
N SER A 677 15.08 29.44 17.05
CA SER A 677 16.46 29.34 17.53
C SER A 677 17.01 27.93 17.31
N GLN A 678 18.11 27.81 16.55
CA GLN A 678 18.80 26.52 16.38
C GLN A 678 19.80 26.25 17.52
N SER A 679 20.20 27.28 18.26
CA SER A 679 20.97 27.15 19.50
C SER A 679 20.76 28.36 20.41
N VAL A 680 21.08 28.18 21.69
CA VAL A 680 21.13 29.24 22.70
C VAL A 680 22.52 29.18 23.34
N LYS A 681 23.12 30.33 23.59
CA LYS A 681 24.49 30.44 24.12
C LYS A 681 24.52 31.24 25.42
N LEU A 682 25.28 30.76 26.39
CA LEU A 682 25.61 31.51 27.60
C LEU A 682 27.07 31.96 27.49
N ALA A 683 27.29 33.26 27.39
CA ALA A 683 28.60 33.84 27.09
C ALA A 683 28.94 35.01 28.01
N ARG A 684 30.23 35.33 28.17
CA ARG A 684 30.65 36.60 28.78
C ARG A 684 30.33 37.77 27.84
N ILE A 685 30.26 38.98 28.38
CA ILE A 685 30.00 40.22 27.61
C ILE A 685 30.95 40.35 26.40
N THR A 686 32.25 40.08 26.57
CA THR A 686 33.23 40.17 25.48
C THR A 686 32.93 39.19 24.34
N GLU A 687 32.61 37.95 24.68
CA GLU A 687 32.29 36.91 23.69
C GLU A 687 30.92 37.14 23.06
N ALA A 688 29.93 37.59 23.83
CA ALA A 688 28.63 38.01 23.31
C ALA A 688 28.77 39.14 22.28
N GLY A 689 29.65 40.11 22.53
CA GLY A 689 29.97 41.17 21.57
C GLY A 689 30.51 40.63 20.24
N LYS A 690 31.39 39.60 20.29
CA LYS A 690 31.89 38.93 19.09
C LYS A 690 30.77 38.15 18.37
N LEU A 691 29.92 37.45 19.12
CA LEU A 691 28.81 36.65 18.57
C LEU A 691 27.77 37.50 17.84
N LEU A 692 27.46 38.69 18.37
CA LEU A 692 26.49 39.64 17.81
C LEU A 692 27.00 40.42 16.58
N THR A 693 28.19 40.07 16.08
CA THR A 693 28.79 40.70 14.90
C THR A 693 28.23 40.13 13.60
N ARG A 694 27.90 40.98 12.62
CA ARG A 694 27.38 40.57 11.31
C ARG A 694 28.51 40.41 10.29
N GLY A 695 28.83 39.16 9.93
CA GLY A 695 29.66 38.84 8.76
C GLY A 695 31.06 39.48 8.75
N ALA A 696 31.70 39.46 7.58
CA ALA A 696 33.07 39.93 7.37
C ALA A 696 33.26 41.46 7.44
N SER A 697 32.19 42.24 7.64
CA SER A 697 32.19 43.71 7.55
C SER A 697 32.05 44.44 8.88
N GLY A 698 32.11 43.75 10.02
CA GLY A 698 32.19 44.38 11.34
C GLY A 698 30.89 44.38 12.15
N ILE A 699 31.03 44.84 13.39
CA ILE A 699 30.05 44.80 14.49
C ILE A 699 28.72 45.45 14.05
N SER A 700 27.58 44.84 14.39
CA SER A 700 26.30 45.56 14.35
C SER A 700 26.36 46.66 15.42
N GLU A 701 26.67 47.90 15.02
CA GLU A 701 26.86 49.05 15.94
C GLU A 701 25.73 49.17 16.96
N ILE A 702 24.50 48.86 16.53
CA ILE A 702 23.31 48.91 17.37
C ILE A 702 23.26 47.77 18.40
N ASP A 703 23.65 46.53 18.05
CA ASP A 703 23.69 45.41 19.00
C ASP A 703 24.80 45.62 20.04
N HIS A 704 25.92 46.21 19.63
CA HIS A 704 26.97 46.60 20.55
C HIS A 704 26.53 47.73 21.49
N THR A 705 25.86 48.76 20.96
CA THR A 705 25.28 49.85 21.77
C THR A 705 24.31 49.31 22.81
N ILE A 706 23.43 48.39 22.41
CA ILE A 706 22.49 47.72 23.29
C ILE A 706 23.21 46.90 24.35
N LEU A 707 24.23 46.11 23.98
CA LEU A 707 25.02 45.31 24.91
C LEU A 707 25.73 46.18 25.96
N VAL A 708 26.35 47.29 25.55
CA VAL A 708 27.03 48.23 26.44
C VAL A 708 26.02 48.85 27.41
N LYS A 709 24.86 49.29 26.92
CA LYS A 709 23.80 49.85 27.77
C LYS A 709 23.25 48.82 28.74
N ALA A 710 23.02 47.59 28.28
CA ALA A 710 22.57 46.49 29.13
C ALA A 710 23.56 46.21 30.28
N ALA A 711 24.86 46.18 29.96
CA ALA A 711 25.91 45.99 30.96
C ALA A 711 26.04 47.15 31.95
N GLU A 712 25.73 48.39 31.53
CA GLU A 712 25.64 49.55 32.44
C GLU A 712 24.45 49.40 33.39
N VAL A 713 23.25 49.10 32.86
CA VAL A 713 22.03 48.94 33.66
C VAL A 713 22.16 47.78 34.64
N PHE A 714 22.78 46.66 34.23
CA PHE A 714 23.06 45.51 35.09
C PHE A 714 24.06 45.83 36.20
N ARG A 715 25.10 46.63 35.91
CA ARG A 715 26.06 47.07 36.95
C ARG A 715 25.42 47.98 38.00
N LEU A 716 24.46 48.82 37.60
CA LEU A 716 23.72 49.69 38.51
C LEU A 716 22.65 48.94 39.30
N ASN A 717 22.15 47.81 38.78
CA ASN A 717 21.10 47.01 39.38
C ASN A 717 21.44 45.51 39.29
N PRO A 718 22.44 45.01 40.04
CA PRO A 718 22.76 43.59 40.08
C PRO A 718 21.72 42.81 40.90
N PHE A 719 21.52 41.52 40.58
CA PHE A 719 20.55 40.65 41.26
C PHE A 719 21.14 39.37 41.81
#